data_AF-A0A6G1HZM1-F1
#
_entry.id   AF-A0A6G1HZM1-F1
#
_cell.length_a   1.000
_cell.length_b   1.000
_cell.length_c   1.000
_cell.angle_alpha   90.00
_cell.angle_beta   90.00
_cell.angle_gamma   90.00
#
_symmetry.space_group_name_H-M   'P 1'
#
loop_
_entity.id
_entity.type
_entity.pdbx_description
1 polymer ?
#
loop_
_entity_poly.entity_id
_entity_poly.type
_entity_poly.pdbx_seq_one_letter_code
_entity_poly.pdbx_strand_id
1 'polypeptide(L)'
;MEDQLIHLLANTQLPAEGPRKHAEQQLRSLYAAPGFALALTSIGSHDSVPVNIRQSALLSLKIFVLEAWSPQFDEFKGQVLVPDDEKLRIRQMLLTLAVSGTQDRKVKGAASYVVSKIANADFPEDWPDLLGTILQVIQTGAEDQLHGALKVLGDLVDECLNDVQFFRYARDLVKTVYDVAVNNNRKPIHRALAVNVFRVCFDILEMIMADNKDTVKVFADEALSAWMPFFMEVIKTQLPPPPSEEEENSRSETAQTYRGLVALKLQVIKVLMRIRTLFPSILAPQSPVLFSSIWEELSSLQAAYNRLFIEAQGQGRLVDNDGLPFSLDFLVLEELDFMQSCLRAAPVRKELENQLQQSQGTGSNWIVEVMKLVVGYSQITTEEEGLWNIDINVFLSEETSVTANFTPRTACGDLVIKLGEWLSVPTIEALLTYTRQLYSTPDNWKAKEAALYILSQLLGDYEHIQQHFTNEAAAACLEFAQYAIQQDDEFLRARGHILAGSLTMACPAAVGQVSSTFMQTSLQAINEDSSEVVQVSCIRTLQFYLQAVRSEITLSLQAAVIQALSNYIGAQDFADLAESEDLLVTMVETLRDAILLDKQVCLTGSGLDLLFTIASQSANNFNISCLVDETFEEVAEDLSKAGPDAYTQLCAKVLPSLMGVFDMGTLTEENALTNLAATLLSKLSKHGQEPLPNGFVATVMPKLNRILMEATDDELLKAATSCVRNILVHDYKQFFEWRNEQGKGGLEIALVIIDRLLGPSVDDNSAAEVGGLAAEVVEKAGAERLGPYLEQLLRAVAFRLGTATQAQFIQSLILVFARLSLVSAREVLDFLAGVQVGDQNGLQVVMSKWLENSVNFVGYDEIRQNVIALSKLYDLDDPRLSQIQVKGDLVINDSGRIVTRSQARRNPDHFTIVPANIKIIKVLVEELLHASGSRRDFNTADAVSEGSDENEEWEDDDDVLDLGLGTTKQGKFQASSVAHWRNGILSPSHAELMAFAEETPFANRQPDDETQAYLMQFFRNAAAKPGFGDIFNALSPAEQEKLQSFG
;
A
#
# COMPACT_ATOMS: atom_id res chain seq x y z
N MET A 1 -35.27 31.01 -22.08
CA MET A 1 -34.20 30.39 -21.28
C MET A 1 -33.65 29.16 -22.01
N GLU A 2 -34.49 28.23 -22.45
CA GLU A 2 -34.06 27.01 -23.16
C GLU A 2 -33.15 27.29 -24.38
N ASP A 3 -33.54 28.20 -25.29
CA ASP A 3 -32.70 28.57 -26.45
C ASP A 3 -31.30 29.09 -26.07
N GLN A 4 -31.22 29.86 -24.98
CA GLN A 4 -29.95 30.38 -24.46
C GLN A 4 -29.09 29.23 -23.91
N LEU A 5 -29.70 28.30 -23.16
CA LEU A 5 -28.99 27.14 -22.62
C LEU A 5 -28.50 26.21 -23.73
N ILE A 6 -29.30 25.97 -24.78
CA ILE A 6 -28.90 25.17 -25.94
C ILE A 6 -27.64 25.76 -26.59
N HIS A 7 -27.59 27.08 -26.78
CA HIS A 7 -26.41 27.75 -27.33
C HIS A 7 -25.19 27.65 -26.41
N LEU A 8 -25.38 27.78 -25.09
CA LEU A 8 -24.29 27.63 -24.12
C LEU A 8 -23.75 26.21 -24.07
N LEU A 9 -24.62 25.21 -24.03
CA LEU A 9 -24.25 23.78 -24.05
C LEU A 9 -23.58 23.37 -25.37
N ALA A 10 -23.92 24.01 -26.49
CA ALA A 10 -23.20 23.82 -27.73
C ALA A 10 -21.78 24.42 -27.66
N ASN A 11 -21.63 25.59 -27.04
CA ASN A 11 -20.34 26.27 -26.89
C ASN A 11 -19.39 25.55 -25.92
N THR A 12 -19.90 24.82 -24.92
CA THR A 12 -19.05 24.01 -24.03
C THR A 12 -18.38 22.84 -24.75
N GLN A 13 -18.86 22.48 -25.94
CA GLN A 13 -18.33 21.37 -26.76
C GLN A 13 -17.36 21.85 -27.85
N LEU A 14 -17.04 23.15 -27.90
CA LEU A 14 -16.08 23.69 -28.87
C LEU A 14 -14.64 23.29 -28.51
N PRO A 15 -13.77 23.04 -29.52
CA PRO A 15 -12.36 22.71 -29.29
C PRO A 15 -11.57 23.90 -28.72
N ALA A 16 -12.04 25.13 -28.95
CA ALA A 16 -11.39 26.35 -28.47
C ALA A 16 -11.69 26.58 -26.97
N GLU A 17 -10.63 26.73 -26.17
CA GLU A 17 -10.71 26.86 -24.70
C GLU A 17 -11.48 28.12 -24.24
N GLY A 18 -11.22 29.27 -24.87
CA GLY A 18 -11.84 30.55 -24.48
C GLY A 18 -13.38 30.53 -24.52
N PRO A 19 -14.00 30.21 -25.66
CA PRO A 19 -15.45 30.07 -25.78
C PRO A 19 -16.05 29.03 -24.81
N ARG A 20 -15.36 27.90 -24.60
CA ARG A 20 -15.80 26.85 -23.67
C ARG A 20 -15.83 27.35 -22.22
N LYS A 21 -14.72 27.91 -21.72
CA LYS A 21 -14.65 28.47 -20.35
C LYS A 21 -15.66 29.59 -20.14
N HIS A 22 -15.88 30.42 -21.15
CA HIS A 22 -16.88 31.48 -21.08
C HIS A 22 -18.31 30.90 -20.97
N ALA A 23 -18.64 29.88 -21.76
CA ALA A 23 -19.94 29.22 -21.67
C ALA A 23 -20.16 28.52 -20.33
N GLU A 24 -19.14 27.85 -19.77
CA GLU A 24 -19.20 27.23 -18.43
C GLU A 24 -19.45 28.27 -17.33
N GLN A 25 -18.76 29.41 -17.37
CA GLN A 25 -18.99 30.52 -16.43
C GLN A 25 -20.40 31.09 -16.54
N GLN A 26 -20.90 31.26 -17.77
CA GLN A 26 -22.27 31.73 -18.00
C GLN A 26 -23.31 30.72 -17.49
N LEU A 27 -23.13 29.42 -17.73
CA LEU A 27 -23.99 28.37 -17.18
C LEU A 27 -24.04 28.43 -15.65
N ARG A 28 -22.88 28.57 -14.99
CA ARG A 28 -22.81 28.74 -13.53
C ARG A 28 -23.53 29.99 -13.04
N SER A 29 -23.45 31.11 -13.77
CA SER A 29 -24.17 32.34 -13.41
C SER A 29 -25.70 32.20 -13.46
N LEU A 30 -26.21 31.22 -14.23
CA LEU A 30 -27.65 30.95 -14.38
C LEU A 30 -28.20 29.98 -13.34
N TYR A 31 -27.38 29.43 -12.43
CA TYR A 31 -27.83 28.46 -11.42
C TYR A 31 -28.96 29.00 -10.53
N ALA A 32 -28.87 30.26 -10.12
CA ALA A 32 -29.87 30.90 -9.28
C ALA A 32 -31.13 31.35 -10.05
N ALA A 33 -31.17 31.16 -11.37
CA ALA A 33 -32.32 31.56 -12.17
C ALA A 33 -33.48 30.58 -11.98
N PRO A 34 -34.71 31.06 -11.67
CA PRO A 34 -35.88 30.19 -11.53
C PRO A 34 -36.14 29.36 -12.79
N GLY A 35 -36.45 28.07 -12.63
CA GLY A 35 -36.70 27.15 -13.74
C GLY A 35 -35.46 26.68 -14.50
N PHE A 36 -34.24 26.98 -14.05
CA PHE A 36 -33.00 26.52 -14.69
C PHE A 36 -32.92 24.99 -14.77
N ALA A 37 -33.14 24.30 -13.65
CA ALA A 37 -33.13 22.84 -13.60
C ALA A 37 -34.21 22.23 -14.51
N LEU A 38 -35.43 22.77 -14.46
CA LEU A 38 -36.54 22.35 -15.30
C LEU A 38 -36.25 22.57 -16.79
N ALA A 39 -35.59 23.68 -17.16
CA ALA A 39 -35.19 23.96 -18.53
C ALA A 39 -34.13 22.96 -19.03
N LEU A 40 -33.16 22.56 -18.19
CA LEU A 40 -32.21 21.51 -18.54
C LEU A 40 -32.90 20.15 -18.73
N THR A 41 -33.84 19.79 -17.86
CA THR A 41 -34.65 18.57 -18.00
C THR A 41 -35.48 18.58 -19.29
N SER A 42 -36.11 19.73 -19.58
CA SER A 42 -36.88 19.96 -20.80
C SER A 42 -36.01 19.80 -22.06
N ILE A 43 -34.84 20.44 -22.11
CA ILE A 43 -33.89 20.27 -23.22
C ILE A 43 -33.53 18.79 -23.38
N GLY A 44 -33.25 18.10 -22.28
CA GLY A 44 -32.96 16.66 -22.28
C GLY A 44 -34.08 15.80 -22.87
N SER A 45 -35.35 16.18 -22.70
CA SER A 45 -36.52 15.41 -23.14
C SER A 45 -37.00 15.70 -24.57
N HIS A 46 -36.56 16.79 -25.21
CA HIS A 46 -37.07 17.20 -26.53
C HIS A 46 -36.28 16.56 -27.69
N ASP A 47 -36.96 15.75 -28.50
CA ASP A 47 -36.35 15.05 -29.64
C ASP A 47 -35.88 15.97 -30.78
N SER A 48 -36.35 17.22 -30.82
CA SER A 48 -35.88 18.23 -31.77
C SER A 48 -34.47 18.75 -31.49
N VAL A 49 -33.93 18.48 -30.30
CA VAL A 49 -32.59 18.92 -29.89
C VAL A 49 -31.56 17.82 -30.23
N PRO A 50 -30.36 18.18 -30.74
CA PRO A 50 -29.29 17.21 -30.98
C PRO A 50 -28.92 16.38 -29.75
N VAL A 51 -28.71 15.07 -29.91
CA VAL A 51 -28.43 14.11 -28.83
C VAL A 51 -27.28 14.56 -27.92
N ASN A 52 -26.20 15.10 -28.50
CA ASN A 52 -25.04 15.60 -27.76
C ASN A 52 -25.39 16.78 -26.83
N ILE A 53 -26.32 17.65 -27.24
CA ILE A 53 -26.78 18.77 -26.41
C ILE A 53 -27.74 18.26 -25.32
N ARG A 54 -28.63 17.34 -25.66
CA ARG A 54 -29.55 16.69 -24.70
C ARG A 54 -28.79 15.97 -23.60
N GLN A 55 -27.76 15.21 -23.96
CA GLN A 55 -26.88 14.52 -23.01
C GLN A 55 -26.13 15.54 -22.14
N SER A 56 -25.57 16.60 -22.73
CA SER A 56 -24.87 17.65 -22.00
C SER A 56 -25.77 18.41 -21.03
N ALA A 57 -27.04 18.63 -21.39
CA ALA A 57 -28.04 19.23 -20.51
C ALA A 57 -28.29 18.38 -19.26
N LEU A 58 -28.46 17.06 -19.42
CA LEU A 58 -28.67 16.13 -18.31
C LEU A 58 -27.42 15.97 -17.42
N LEU A 59 -26.23 15.95 -18.01
CA LEU A 59 -24.98 15.93 -17.23
C LEU A 59 -24.76 17.24 -16.46
N SER A 60 -25.14 18.38 -17.04
CA SER A 60 -25.13 19.67 -16.33
C SER A 60 -26.17 19.68 -15.20
N LEU A 61 -27.34 19.08 -15.44
CA LEU A 61 -28.38 18.91 -14.43
C LEU A 61 -27.89 18.04 -13.27
N LYS A 62 -27.13 16.97 -13.54
CA LYS A 62 -26.50 16.14 -12.49
C LYS A 62 -25.63 16.99 -11.56
N ILE A 63 -24.72 17.80 -12.12
CA ILE A 63 -23.83 18.66 -11.33
C ILE A 63 -24.67 19.63 -10.48
N PHE A 64 -25.68 20.25 -11.10
CA PHE A 64 -26.60 21.13 -10.41
C PHE A 64 -27.37 20.42 -9.27
N VAL A 65 -27.80 19.16 -9.46
CA VAL A 65 -28.49 18.38 -8.40
C VAL A 65 -27.57 18.19 -7.19
N LEU A 66 -26.33 17.78 -7.41
CA LEU A 66 -25.35 17.59 -6.32
C LEU A 66 -25.07 18.90 -5.57
N GLU A 67 -24.98 20.02 -6.29
CA GLU A 67 -24.64 21.31 -5.69
C GLU A 67 -25.83 22.04 -5.02
N ALA A 68 -27.08 21.77 -5.43
CA ALA A 68 -28.22 22.62 -5.10
C ALA A 68 -29.57 21.92 -4.84
N TRP A 69 -29.66 20.57 -4.86
CA TRP A 69 -30.93 19.86 -4.64
C TRP A 69 -31.23 19.55 -3.17
N SER A 70 -30.22 19.09 -2.42
CA SER A 70 -30.36 18.63 -1.03
C SER A 70 -29.09 18.89 -0.22
N PRO A 71 -29.20 19.25 1.08
CA PRO A 71 -28.05 19.42 1.98
C PRO A 71 -27.37 18.09 2.34
N GLN A 72 -27.89 16.95 1.89
CA GLN A 72 -27.31 15.62 2.16
C GLN A 72 -26.08 15.31 1.28
N PHE A 73 -25.86 16.06 0.19
CA PHE A 73 -24.70 15.86 -0.69
C PHE A 73 -23.46 16.60 -0.17
N ASP A 74 -22.29 15.98 -0.32
CA ASP A 74 -21.01 16.58 0.06
C ASP A 74 -20.68 17.82 -0.80
N GLU A 75 -21.11 17.84 -2.05
CA GLU A 75 -20.89 18.96 -2.98
C GLU A 75 -21.84 20.15 -2.76
N PHE A 76 -22.79 20.05 -1.84
CA PHE A 76 -23.83 21.05 -1.61
C PHE A 76 -23.27 22.44 -1.32
N LYS A 77 -23.71 23.46 -2.06
CA LYS A 77 -23.22 24.84 -1.96
C LYS A 77 -23.99 25.71 -0.96
N GLY A 78 -24.72 25.09 -0.04
CA GLY A 78 -25.36 25.78 1.09
C GLY A 78 -26.75 26.36 0.81
N GLN A 79 -27.29 26.22 -0.41
CA GLN A 79 -28.63 26.69 -0.76
C GLN A 79 -29.39 25.70 -1.65
N VAL A 80 -30.63 25.40 -1.29
CA VAL A 80 -31.55 24.65 -2.15
C VAL A 80 -32.16 25.62 -3.16
N LEU A 81 -31.90 25.38 -4.45
CA LEU A 81 -32.30 26.31 -5.53
C LEU A 81 -33.56 25.86 -6.30
N VAL A 82 -34.06 24.65 -6.05
CA VAL A 82 -35.25 24.10 -6.73
C VAL A 82 -36.44 24.08 -5.78
N PRO A 83 -37.54 24.79 -6.09
CA PRO A 83 -38.81 24.69 -5.36
C PRO A 83 -39.43 23.29 -5.41
N ASP A 84 -40.17 22.90 -4.37
CA ASP A 84 -40.75 21.55 -4.25
C ASP A 84 -41.71 21.17 -5.41
N ASP A 85 -42.44 22.15 -5.97
CA ASP A 85 -43.32 21.94 -7.11
C ASP A 85 -42.55 21.67 -8.42
N GLU A 86 -41.38 22.31 -8.59
CA GLU A 86 -40.46 22.01 -9.69
C GLU A 86 -39.80 20.64 -9.49
N LYS A 87 -39.42 20.28 -8.25
CA LYS A 87 -38.82 18.97 -7.95
C LYS A 87 -39.71 17.82 -8.41
N LEU A 88 -41.01 17.87 -8.12
CA LEU A 88 -41.96 16.82 -8.54
C LEU A 88 -42.00 16.66 -10.07
N ARG A 89 -42.03 17.77 -10.81
CA ARG A 89 -42.07 17.75 -12.27
C ARG A 89 -40.77 17.21 -12.87
N ILE A 90 -39.63 17.64 -12.35
CA ILE A 90 -38.30 17.18 -12.79
C ILE A 90 -38.17 15.67 -12.58
N ARG A 91 -38.56 15.17 -11.39
CA ARG A 91 -38.57 13.73 -11.07
C ARG A 91 -39.38 12.91 -12.08
N GLN A 92 -40.61 13.32 -12.38
CA GLN A 92 -41.48 12.64 -13.34
C GLN A 92 -40.92 12.66 -14.78
N MET A 93 -40.40 13.81 -15.23
CA MET A 93 -39.82 13.95 -16.56
C MET A 93 -38.57 13.10 -16.73
N LEU A 94 -37.68 13.10 -15.74
CA LEU A 94 -36.45 12.31 -15.76
C LEU A 94 -36.73 10.82 -15.70
N LEU A 95 -37.65 10.38 -14.84
CA LEU A 95 -38.03 8.97 -14.74
C LEU A 95 -38.63 8.48 -16.06
N THR A 96 -39.53 9.26 -16.66
CA THR A 96 -40.12 8.96 -17.98
C THR A 96 -39.04 8.87 -19.06
N LEU A 97 -38.06 9.76 -19.03
CA LEU A 97 -36.95 9.78 -19.98
C LEU A 97 -36.03 8.56 -19.81
N ALA A 98 -35.69 8.21 -18.56
CA ALA A 98 -34.84 7.07 -18.22
C ALA A 98 -35.46 5.74 -18.66
N VAL A 99 -36.77 5.56 -18.45
CA VAL A 99 -37.50 4.33 -18.83
C VAL A 99 -38.13 4.37 -20.22
N SER A 100 -37.81 5.38 -21.04
CA SER A 100 -38.42 5.53 -22.36
C SER A 100 -37.93 4.48 -23.36
N GLY A 101 -38.87 4.00 -24.19
CA GLY A 101 -38.59 3.04 -25.26
C GLY A 101 -38.14 3.66 -26.58
N THR A 102 -38.24 4.98 -26.74
CA THR A 102 -38.01 5.67 -28.03
C THR A 102 -36.78 6.58 -28.01
N GLN A 103 -36.05 6.62 -26.90
CA GLN A 103 -35.01 7.60 -26.62
C GLN A 103 -33.61 7.03 -26.82
N ASP A 104 -32.66 7.88 -27.21
CA ASP A 104 -31.26 7.49 -27.42
C ASP A 104 -30.62 6.96 -26.13
N ARG A 105 -29.80 5.88 -26.23
CA ARG A 105 -29.14 5.22 -25.08
C ARG A 105 -28.31 6.20 -24.25
N LYS A 106 -27.63 7.19 -24.87
CA LYS A 106 -26.82 8.18 -24.15
C LYS A 106 -27.67 9.13 -23.32
N VAL A 107 -28.84 9.52 -23.83
CA VAL A 107 -29.80 10.37 -23.12
C VAL A 107 -30.43 9.61 -21.97
N LYS A 108 -30.81 8.35 -22.20
CA LYS A 108 -31.35 7.46 -21.16
C LYS A 108 -30.37 7.20 -20.03
N GLY A 109 -29.11 6.90 -20.36
CA GLY A 109 -28.06 6.70 -19.36
C GLY A 109 -27.82 7.97 -18.51
N ALA A 110 -27.73 9.13 -19.15
CA ALA A 110 -27.61 10.40 -18.44
C ALA A 110 -28.85 10.71 -17.57
N ALA A 111 -30.06 10.42 -18.06
CA ALA A 111 -31.29 10.61 -17.30
C ALA A 111 -31.37 9.66 -16.09
N SER A 112 -31.05 8.37 -16.29
CA SER A 112 -30.94 7.38 -15.21
C SER A 112 -30.01 7.87 -14.12
N TYR A 113 -28.84 8.38 -14.50
CA TYR A 113 -27.86 8.83 -13.51
C TYR A 113 -28.35 10.03 -12.68
N VAL A 114 -29.07 10.97 -13.30
CA VAL A 114 -29.70 12.08 -12.57
C VAL A 114 -30.82 11.56 -11.67
N VAL A 115 -31.63 10.59 -12.13
CA VAL A 115 -32.67 9.94 -11.30
C VAL A 115 -32.04 9.31 -10.06
N SER A 116 -30.96 8.54 -10.22
CA SER A 116 -30.27 7.87 -9.11
C SER A 116 -29.75 8.88 -8.09
N LYS A 117 -29.13 9.99 -8.54
CA LYS A 117 -28.67 11.04 -7.61
C LYS A 117 -29.82 11.74 -6.91
N ILE A 118 -30.93 12.04 -7.58
CA ILE A 118 -32.12 12.59 -6.90
C ILE A 118 -32.68 11.58 -5.90
N ALA A 119 -32.72 10.29 -6.24
CA ALA A 119 -33.22 9.24 -5.38
C ALA A 119 -32.40 9.10 -4.09
N ASN A 120 -31.06 9.24 -4.12
CA ASN A 120 -30.24 9.23 -2.90
C ASN A 120 -30.68 10.24 -1.84
N ALA A 121 -31.25 11.38 -2.26
CA ALA A 121 -31.70 12.42 -1.33
C ALA A 121 -33.19 12.35 -1.02
N ASP A 122 -34.02 11.95 -1.99
CA ASP A 122 -35.48 12.05 -1.91
C ASP A 122 -36.17 10.70 -1.64
N PHE A 123 -35.52 9.55 -1.84
CA PHE A 123 -36.10 8.23 -1.58
C PHE A 123 -35.73 7.72 -0.19
N PRO A 124 -36.68 7.12 0.58
CA PRO A 124 -38.08 6.86 0.24
C PRO A 124 -39.08 7.95 0.64
N GLU A 125 -38.70 8.94 1.44
CA GLU A 125 -39.65 9.86 2.09
C GLU A 125 -40.34 10.82 1.11
N ASP A 126 -39.56 11.48 0.25
CA ASP A 126 -40.05 12.49 -0.69
C ASP A 126 -40.44 11.89 -2.06
N TRP A 127 -39.93 10.69 -2.40
CA TRP A 127 -40.22 9.95 -3.64
C TRP A 127 -40.67 8.48 -3.43
N PRO A 128 -41.76 8.23 -2.68
CA PRO A 128 -42.15 6.88 -2.25
C PRO A 128 -42.60 5.93 -3.38
N ASP A 129 -43.08 6.46 -4.51
CA ASP A 129 -43.60 5.70 -5.65
C ASP A 129 -42.52 5.25 -6.66
N LEU A 130 -41.27 5.68 -6.48
CA LEU A 130 -40.17 5.40 -7.42
C LEU A 130 -39.95 3.89 -7.63
N LEU A 131 -39.68 3.16 -6.55
CA LEU A 131 -39.37 1.73 -6.62
C LEU A 131 -40.53 0.92 -7.20
N GLY A 132 -41.76 1.20 -6.76
CA GLY A 132 -42.96 0.53 -7.28
C GLY A 132 -43.16 0.75 -8.78
N THR A 133 -42.91 1.97 -9.25
CA THR A 133 -42.97 2.31 -10.68
C THR A 133 -41.91 1.55 -11.49
N ILE A 134 -40.66 1.53 -11.00
CA ILE A 134 -39.56 0.81 -11.65
C ILE A 134 -39.85 -0.70 -11.75
N LEU A 135 -40.29 -1.33 -10.66
CA LEU A 135 -40.62 -2.77 -10.65
C LEU A 135 -41.75 -3.09 -11.65
N GLN A 136 -42.78 -2.24 -11.74
CA GLN A 136 -43.86 -2.42 -12.71
C GLN A 136 -43.37 -2.30 -14.17
N VAL A 137 -42.49 -1.35 -14.45
CA VAL A 137 -41.89 -1.19 -15.78
C VAL A 137 -41.04 -2.41 -16.14
N ILE A 138 -40.27 -2.97 -15.20
CA ILE A 138 -39.48 -4.19 -15.45
C ILE A 138 -40.38 -5.37 -15.84
N GLN A 139 -41.52 -5.54 -15.17
CA GLN A 139 -42.44 -6.65 -15.43
C GLN A 139 -43.17 -6.53 -16.78
N THR A 140 -43.53 -5.32 -17.20
CA THR A 140 -44.45 -5.09 -18.33
C THR A 140 -43.82 -4.41 -19.55
N GLY A 141 -42.61 -3.87 -19.41
CA GLY A 141 -41.95 -3.04 -20.40
C GLY A 141 -41.40 -3.80 -21.61
N ALA A 142 -41.31 -3.08 -22.73
CA ALA A 142 -40.56 -3.50 -23.91
C ALA A 142 -39.04 -3.49 -23.64
N GLU A 143 -38.24 -4.10 -24.52
CA GLU A 143 -36.78 -4.26 -24.33
C GLU A 143 -36.05 -2.95 -23.93
N ASP A 144 -36.33 -1.85 -24.61
CA ASP A 144 -35.67 -0.58 -24.31
C ASP A 144 -36.12 -0.01 -22.96
N GLN A 145 -37.40 -0.13 -22.60
CA GLN A 145 -37.90 0.35 -21.31
C GLN A 145 -37.33 -0.47 -20.14
N LEU A 146 -37.20 -1.78 -20.35
CA LEU A 146 -36.61 -2.72 -19.41
C LEU A 146 -35.16 -2.34 -19.08
N HIS A 147 -34.33 -2.03 -20.08
CA HIS A 147 -32.95 -1.58 -19.87
C HIS A 147 -32.89 -0.41 -18.89
N GLY A 148 -33.60 0.67 -19.20
CA GLY A 148 -33.57 1.90 -18.39
C GLY A 148 -34.04 1.65 -16.96
N ALA A 149 -35.08 0.82 -16.79
CA ALA A 149 -35.60 0.48 -15.47
C ALA A 149 -34.62 -0.39 -14.65
N LEU A 150 -33.94 -1.37 -15.26
CA LEU A 150 -32.90 -2.17 -14.59
C LEU A 150 -31.71 -1.31 -14.15
N LYS A 151 -31.36 -0.29 -14.93
CA LYS A 151 -30.28 0.65 -14.57
C LYS A 151 -30.61 1.50 -13.36
N VAL A 152 -31.77 2.15 -13.39
CA VAL A 152 -32.24 2.89 -12.21
C VAL A 152 -32.34 1.96 -11.00
N LEU A 153 -32.86 0.74 -11.16
CA LEU A 153 -32.95 -0.22 -10.06
C LEU A 153 -31.57 -0.58 -9.49
N GLY A 154 -30.58 -0.86 -10.34
CA GLY A 154 -29.22 -1.20 -9.89
C GLY A 154 -28.60 -0.09 -9.05
N ASP A 155 -28.71 1.16 -9.51
CA ASP A 155 -28.18 2.31 -8.78
C ASP A 155 -28.95 2.56 -7.47
N LEU A 156 -30.28 2.34 -7.46
CA LEU A 156 -31.09 2.43 -6.24
C LEU A 156 -30.63 1.43 -5.18
N VAL A 157 -30.30 0.19 -5.59
CA VAL A 157 -29.80 -0.82 -4.67
C VAL A 157 -28.39 -0.46 -4.20
N ASP A 158 -27.48 -0.03 -5.08
CA ASP A 158 -26.09 0.29 -4.71
C ASP A 158 -25.99 1.53 -3.81
N GLU A 159 -26.78 2.57 -4.06
CA GLU A 159 -26.57 3.89 -3.45
C GLU A 159 -27.69 4.40 -2.52
N CYS A 160 -28.94 3.91 -2.63
CA CYS A 160 -30.09 4.48 -1.90
C CYS A 160 -30.58 3.65 -0.72
N LEU A 161 -30.53 2.32 -0.80
CA LEU A 161 -31.21 1.46 0.18
C LEU A 161 -30.35 1.25 1.43
N ASN A 162 -30.88 1.63 2.60
CA ASN A 162 -30.35 1.15 3.87
C ASN A 162 -30.87 -0.26 4.20
N ASP A 163 -30.35 -0.85 5.28
CA ASP A 163 -30.66 -2.18 5.78
C ASP A 163 -32.16 -2.43 5.98
N VAL A 164 -32.83 -1.54 6.69
CA VAL A 164 -34.27 -1.66 7.00
C VAL A 164 -35.11 -1.56 5.74
N GLN A 165 -34.77 -0.61 4.85
CA GLN A 165 -35.49 -0.41 3.59
C GLN A 165 -35.28 -1.57 2.63
N PHE A 166 -34.06 -2.10 2.54
CA PHE A 166 -33.74 -3.23 1.67
C PHE A 166 -34.61 -4.44 2.01
N PHE A 167 -34.63 -4.91 3.27
CA PHE A 167 -35.41 -6.09 3.65
C PHE A 167 -36.92 -5.92 3.47
N ARG A 168 -37.44 -4.69 3.48
CA ARG A 168 -38.85 -4.41 3.18
C ARG A 168 -39.22 -4.74 1.74
N TYR A 169 -38.31 -4.55 0.80
CA TYR A 169 -38.55 -4.72 -0.63
C TYR A 169 -37.76 -5.88 -1.27
N ALA A 170 -36.84 -6.50 -0.54
CA ALA A 170 -35.86 -7.46 -1.06
C ALA A 170 -36.52 -8.64 -1.80
N ARG A 171 -37.59 -9.22 -1.25
CA ARG A 171 -38.29 -10.35 -1.88
C ARG A 171 -38.89 -9.99 -3.25
N ASP A 172 -39.61 -8.87 -3.31
CA ASP A 172 -40.25 -8.41 -4.54
C ASP A 172 -39.22 -7.98 -5.58
N LEU A 173 -38.13 -7.34 -5.13
CA LEU A 173 -37.00 -6.93 -5.96
C LEU A 173 -36.30 -8.14 -6.57
N VAL A 174 -35.84 -9.09 -5.73
CA VAL A 174 -35.12 -10.29 -6.17
C VAL A 174 -35.97 -11.14 -7.10
N LYS A 175 -37.26 -11.29 -6.81
CA LYS A 175 -38.19 -12.00 -7.70
C LYS A 175 -38.33 -11.31 -9.06
N THR A 176 -38.47 -9.99 -9.07
CA THR A 176 -38.65 -9.22 -10.31
C THR A 176 -37.43 -9.33 -11.22
N VAL A 177 -36.21 -9.27 -10.68
CA VAL A 177 -34.99 -9.46 -11.49
C VAL A 177 -34.76 -10.92 -11.87
N TYR A 178 -35.17 -11.88 -11.04
CA TYR A 178 -35.17 -13.31 -11.39
C TYR A 178 -36.04 -13.61 -12.63
N ASP A 179 -37.27 -13.10 -12.65
CA ASP A 179 -38.21 -13.30 -13.76
C ASP A 179 -37.66 -12.77 -15.09
N VAL A 180 -36.83 -11.72 -15.04
CA VAL A 180 -36.10 -11.21 -16.22
C VAL A 180 -34.95 -12.14 -16.59
N ALA A 181 -34.13 -12.55 -15.63
CA ALA A 181 -32.93 -13.36 -15.87
C ALA A 181 -33.24 -14.72 -16.51
N VAL A 182 -34.34 -15.38 -16.10
CA VAL A 182 -34.73 -16.72 -16.61
C VAL A 182 -35.46 -16.64 -17.96
N ASN A 183 -35.98 -15.48 -18.36
CA ASN A 183 -36.77 -15.36 -19.58
C ASN A 183 -35.91 -15.37 -20.86
N ASN A 184 -35.83 -16.54 -21.51
CA ASN A 184 -35.10 -16.75 -22.76
C ASN A 184 -35.60 -15.92 -23.96
N ASN A 185 -36.75 -15.26 -23.87
CA ASN A 185 -37.24 -14.34 -24.92
C ASN A 185 -36.66 -12.92 -24.80
N ARG A 186 -35.98 -12.61 -23.69
CA ARG A 186 -35.31 -11.31 -23.48
C ARG A 186 -33.90 -11.34 -24.05
N LYS A 187 -33.37 -10.18 -24.45
CA LYS A 187 -31.98 -10.08 -24.92
C LYS A 187 -31.00 -10.54 -23.81
N PRO A 188 -29.96 -11.33 -24.14
CA PRO A 188 -29.00 -11.82 -23.15
C PRO A 188 -28.37 -10.70 -22.29
N ILE A 189 -28.09 -9.53 -22.86
CA ILE A 189 -27.54 -8.39 -22.11
C ILE A 189 -28.49 -7.84 -21.03
N HIS A 190 -29.80 -7.87 -21.25
CA HIS A 190 -30.78 -7.46 -20.23
C HIS A 190 -30.90 -8.49 -19.11
N ARG A 191 -30.77 -9.77 -19.47
CA ARG A 191 -30.67 -10.87 -18.49
C ARG A 191 -29.41 -10.69 -17.63
N ALA A 192 -28.28 -10.34 -18.25
CA ALA A 192 -27.02 -10.06 -17.55
C ALA A 192 -27.15 -8.86 -16.59
N LEU A 193 -27.79 -7.76 -17.02
CA LEU A 193 -28.09 -6.62 -16.15
C LEU A 193 -28.93 -7.04 -14.93
N ALA A 194 -29.95 -7.88 -15.11
CA ALA A 194 -30.76 -8.37 -14.01
C ALA A 194 -29.95 -9.21 -12.99
N VAL A 195 -29.02 -10.05 -13.48
CA VAL A 195 -28.07 -10.79 -12.62
C VAL A 195 -27.14 -9.83 -11.88
N ASN A 196 -26.65 -8.77 -12.53
CA ASN A 196 -25.82 -7.77 -11.85
C ASN A 196 -26.58 -7.02 -10.74
N VAL A 197 -27.86 -6.65 -10.95
CA VAL A 197 -28.69 -6.05 -9.89
C VAL A 197 -28.83 -7.02 -8.70
N PHE A 198 -29.02 -8.31 -8.97
CA PHE A 198 -29.04 -9.34 -7.92
C PHE A 198 -27.68 -9.45 -7.20
N ARG A 199 -26.56 -9.36 -7.92
CA ARG A 199 -25.21 -9.34 -7.34
C ARG A 199 -25.03 -8.18 -6.35
N VAL A 200 -25.43 -6.97 -6.71
CA VAL A 200 -25.30 -5.78 -5.85
C VAL A 200 -26.10 -5.93 -4.54
N CYS A 201 -27.18 -6.72 -4.53
CA CYS A 201 -27.91 -6.99 -3.30
C CYS A 201 -27.05 -7.68 -2.23
N PHE A 202 -26.01 -8.45 -2.61
CA PHE A 202 -25.11 -9.10 -1.65
C PHE A 202 -24.25 -8.12 -0.87
N ASP A 203 -23.94 -6.95 -1.44
CA ASP A 203 -23.11 -5.94 -0.76
C ASP A 203 -23.86 -5.37 0.46
N ILE A 204 -25.19 -5.20 0.35
CA ILE A 204 -26.06 -4.85 1.48
C ILE A 204 -26.13 -6.00 2.50
N LEU A 205 -26.27 -7.24 2.02
CA LEU A 205 -26.34 -8.41 2.91
C LEU A 205 -25.05 -8.58 3.74
N GLU A 206 -23.89 -8.36 3.14
CA GLU A 206 -22.59 -8.40 3.81
C GLU A 206 -22.48 -7.35 4.91
N MET A 207 -22.85 -6.09 4.61
CA MET A 207 -22.83 -5.00 5.59
C MET A 207 -23.66 -5.31 6.85
N ILE A 208 -24.78 -6.03 6.71
CA ILE A 208 -25.74 -6.28 7.80
C ILE A 208 -25.50 -7.63 8.48
N MET A 209 -24.66 -8.49 7.89
CA MET A 209 -24.47 -9.86 8.35
C MET A 209 -24.02 -9.93 9.81
N ALA A 210 -23.23 -8.97 10.29
CA ALA A 210 -22.79 -8.91 11.69
C ALA A 210 -23.96 -8.75 12.69
N ASP A 211 -24.93 -7.89 12.35
CA ASP A 211 -26.01 -7.48 13.27
C ASP A 211 -27.26 -8.36 13.17
N ASN A 212 -27.53 -9.00 12.02
CA ASN A 212 -28.78 -9.73 11.76
C ASN A 212 -28.58 -11.06 11.01
N LYS A 213 -27.65 -11.91 11.46
CA LYS A 213 -27.28 -13.21 10.84
C LYS A 213 -28.48 -14.07 10.42
N ASP A 214 -29.44 -14.30 11.32
CA ASP A 214 -30.57 -15.21 11.05
C ASP A 214 -31.49 -14.72 9.92
N THR A 215 -31.74 -13.41 9.87
CA THR A 215 -32.62 -12.82 8.84
C THR A 215 -31.97 -12.90 7.47
N VAL A 216 -30.66 -12.63 7.41
CA VAL A 216 -29.85 -12.75 6.19
C VAL A 216 -29.83 -14.20 5.70
N LYS A 217 -29.59 -15.18 6.58
CA LYS A 217 -29.53 -16.61 6.26
C LYS A 217 -30.85 -17.12 5.66
N VAL A 218 -31.99 -16.82 6.30
CA VAL A 218 -33.31 -17.22 5.79
C VAL A 218 -33.62 -16.63 4.41
N PHE A 219 -33.29 -15.35 4.21
CA PHE A 219 -33.47 -14.71 2.91
C PHE A 219 -32.58 -15.31 1.83
N ALA A 220 -31.31 -15.57 2.15
CA ALA A 220 -30.36 -16.20 1.24
C ALA A 220 -30.81 -17.62 0.86
N ASP A 221 -31.24 -18.45 1.81
CA ASP A 221 -31.73 -19.79 1.53
C ASP A 221 -32.95 -19.79 0.59
N GLU A 222 -33.90 -18.87 0.80
CA GLU A 222 -35.10 -18.72 -0.04
C GLU A 222 -34.73 -18.28 -1.46
N ALA A 223 -33.90 -17.24 -1.60
CA ALA A 223 -33.48 -16.73 -2.89
C ALA A 223 -32.61 -17.74 -3.65
N LEU A 224 -31.56 -18.25 -3.02
CA LEU A 224 -30.59 -19.13 -3.69
C LEU A 224 -31.22 -20.46 -4.12
N SER A 225 -32.21 -20.98 -3.41
CA SER A 225 -32.97 -22.16 -3.85
C SER A 225 -33.60 -21.98 -5.24
N ALA A 226 -34.05 -20.76 -5.59
CA ALA A 226 -34.63 -20.47 -6.90
C ALA A 226 -33.58 -20.13 -7.98
N TRP A 227 -32.49 -19.45 -7.59
CA TRP A 227 -31.46 -18.97 -8.50
C TRP A 227 -30.42 -20.03 -8.90
N MET A 228 -30.11 -20.99 -8.01
CA MET A 228 -29.10 -22.03 -8.27
C MET A 228 -29.37 -22.85 -9.55
N PRO A 229 -30.60 -23.35 -9.82
CA PRO A 229 -30.88 -24.06 -11.07
C PRO A 229 -30.60 -23.23 -12.33
N PHE A 230 -30.90 -21.93 -12.28
CA PHE A 230 -30.64 -20.99 -13.38
C PHE A 230 -29.13 -20.79 -13.60
N PHE A 231 -28.34 -20.62 -12.53
CA PHE A 231 -26.89 -20.53 -12.65
C PHE A 231 -26.28 -21.77 -13.29
N MET A 232 -26.75 -22.96 -12.90
CA MET A 232 -26.31 -24.23 -13.50
C MET A 232 -26.67 -24.34 -14.98
N GLU A 233 -27.85 -23.85 -15.40
CA GLU A 233 -28.25 -23.82 -16.82
C GLU A 233 -27.35 -22.90 -17.64
N VAL A 234 -27.06 -21.70 -17.13
CA VAL A 234 -26.24 -20.71 -17.82
C VAL A 234 -24.80 -21.20 -18.00
N ILE A 235 -24.17 -21.77 -16.96
CA ILE A 235 -22.81 -22.32 -17.05
C ILE A 235 -22.76 -23.44 -18.10
N LYS A 236 -23.74 -24.36 -18.10
CA LYS A 236 -23.77 -25.48 -19.06
C LYS A 236 -24.09 -25.08 -20.51
N THR A 237 -24.52 -23.85 -20.74
CA THR A 237 -24.83 -23.35 -22.09
C THR A 237 -23.53 -23.09 -22.85
N GLN A 238 -23.34 -23.72 -24.01
CA GLN A 238 -22.15 -23.50 -24.84
C GLN A 238 -22.23 -22.16 -25.58
N LEU A 239 -21.13 -21.42 -25.58
CA LEU A 239 -21.04 -20.18 -26.36
C LEU A 239 -21.00 -20.48 -27.88
N PRO A 240 -21.70 -19.68 -28.70
CA PRO A 240 -21.52 -19.75 -30.15
C PRO A 240 -20.09 -19.33 -30.54
N PRO A 241 -19.63 -19.66 -31.76
CA PRO A 241 -18.32 -19.22 -32.22
C PRO A 241 -18.21 -17.67 -32.15
N PRO A 242 -17.02 -17.13 -31.80
CA PRO A 242 -16.83 -15.69 -31.76
C PRO A 242 -17.18 -15.03 -33.11
N PRO A 243 -17.79 -13.84 -33.09
CA PRO A 243 -18.10 -13.10 -34.31
C PRO A 243 -16.83 -12.70 -35.07
N SER A 244 -16.92 -12.53 -36.38
CA SER A 244 -15.80 -11.98 -37.17
C SER A 244 -15.63 -10.48 -36.91
N GLU A 245 -14.45 -9.92 -37.22
CA GLU A 245 -14.20 -8.48 -37.09
C GLU A 245 -15.21 -7.62 -37.88
N GLU A 246 -15.66 -8.08 -39.04
CA GLU A 246 -16.68 -7.39 -39.84
C GLU A 246 -18.05 -7.38 -39.14
N GLU A 247 -18.42 -8.49 -38.51
CA GLU A 247 -19.66 -8.62 -37.73
C GLU A 247 -19.63 -7.74 -36.48
N GLU A 248 -18.47 -7.65 -35.83
CA GLU A 248 -18.24 -6.79 -34.68
C GLU A 248 -18.32 -5.30 -35.04
N ASN A 249 -17.64 -4.90 -36.11
CA ASN A 249 -17.61 -3.52 -36.61
C ASN A 249 -18.99 -3.05 -37.09
N SER A 250 -19.75 -3.94 -37.73
CA SER A 250 -21.13 -3.68 -38.16
C SER A 250 -22.17 -3.77 -37.04
N ARG A 251 -21.77 -4.17 -35.83
CA ARG A 251 -22.66 -4.44 -34.68
C ARG A 251 -23.83 -5.33 -35.06
N SER A 252 -23.54 -6.43 -35.76
CA SER A 252 -24.53 -7.39 -36.21
C SER A 252 -25.34 -7.97 -35.03
N GLU A 253 -26.53 -8.51 -35.31
CA GLU A 253 -27.33 -9.19 -34.28
C GLU A 253 -26.59 -10.38 -33.65
N THR A 254 -25.77 -11.09 -34.44
CA THR A 254 -24.89 -12.16 -33.97
C THR A 254 -23.86 -11.63 -32.96
N ALA A 255 -23.18 -10.53 -33.26
CA ALA A 255 -22.20 -9.93 -32.36
C ALA A 255 -22.85 -9.43 -31.06
N GLN A 256 -24.03 -8.80 -31.15
CA GLN A 256 -24.77 -8.36 -29.95
C GLN A 256 -25.21 -9.55 -29.08
N THR A 257 -25.64 -10.65 -29.70
CA THR A 257 -26.05 -11.87 -28.99
C THR A 257 -24.86 -12.52 -28.31
N TYR A 258 -23.73 -12.67 -29.00
CA TYR A 258 -22.49 -13.21 -28.43
C TYR A 258 -22.05 -12.40 -27.20
N ARG A 259 -21.94 -11.07 -27.33
CA ARG A 259 -21.56 -10.16 -26.22
C ARG A 259 -22.50 -10.31 -25.03
N GLY A 260 -23.81 -10.37 -25.27
CA GLY A 260 -24.77 -10.52 -24.21
C GLY A 260 -24.71 -11.89 -23.50
N LEU A 261 -24.34 -12.96 -24.21
CA LEU A 261 -24.15 -14.30 -23.63
C LEU A 261 -22.88 -14.35 -22.76
N VAL A 262 -21.77 -13.76 -23.23
CA VAL A 262 -20.54 -13.63 -22.44
C VAL A 262 -20.80 -12.83 -21.18
N ALA A 263 -21.43 -11.66 -21.29
CA ALA A 263 -21.80 -10.83 -20.15
C ALA A 263 -22.71 -11.60 -19.16
N LEU A 264 -23.69 -12.36 -19.66
CA LEU A 264 -24.59 -13.15 -18.81
C LEU A 264 -23.83 -14.20 -18.00
N LYS A 265 -22.96 -14.98 -18.64
CA LYS A 265 -22.12 -15.97 -17.95
C LYS A 265 -21.23 -15.33 -16.90
N LEU A 266 -20.54 -14.25 -17.28
CA LEU A 266 -19.65 -13.51 -16.39
C LEU A 266 -20.38 -13.01 -15.14
N GLN A 267 -21.58 -12.42 -15.30
CA GLN A 267 -22.38 -11.99 -14.15
C GLN A 267 -22.83 -13.16 -13.26
N VAL A 268 -23.14 -14.33 -13.85
CA VAL A 268 -23.46 -15.55 -13.07
C VAL A 268 -22.25 -16.01 -12.25
N ILE A 269 -21.05 -16.04 -12.83
CA ILE A 269 -19.82 -16.40 -12.11
C ILE A 269 -19.55 -15.43 -10.96
N LYS A 270 -19.69 -14.12 -11.20
CA LYS A 270 -19.55 -13.10 -10.14
C LYS A 270 -20.52 -13.30 -8.99
N VAL A 271 -21.77 -13.65 -9.27
CA VAL A 271 -22.75 -13.96 -8.21
C VAL A 271 -22.34 -15.21 -7.45
N LEU A 272 -21.93 -16.28 -8.14
CA LEU A 272 -21.46 -17.51 -7.49
C LEU A 272 -20.25 -17.28 -6.59
N MET A 273 -19.32 -16.41 -7.00
CA MET A 273 -18.18 -16.03 -6.17
C MET A 273 -18.64 -15.30 -4.90
N ARG A 274 -19.59 -14.36 -4.99
CA ARG A 274 -20.18 -13.71 -3.81
C ARG A 274 -20.91 -14.69 -2.88
N ILE A 275 -21.62 -15.67 -3.44
CA ILE A 275 -22.25 -16.74 -2.65
C ILE A 275 -21.19 -17.58 -1.94
N ARG A 276 -20.06 -17.90 -2.59
CA ARG A 276 -18.97 -18.67 -1.98
C ARG A 276 -18.33 -17.93 -0.80
N THR A 277 -18.17 -16.62 -0.91
CA THR A 277 -17.60 -15.77 0.15
C THR A 277 -18.57 -15.62 1.31
N LEU A 278 -19.84 -15.28 1.04
CA LEU A 278 -20.81 -14.91 2.07
C LEU A 278 -21.58 -16.11 2.65
N PHE A 279 -21.78 -17.17 1.86
CA PHE A 279 -22.60 -18.34 2.21
C PHE A 279 -21.93 -19.66 1.77
N PRO A 280 -20.72 -19.96 2.26
CA PRO A 280 -19.94 -21.13 1.81
C PRO A 280 -20.68 -22.46 2.00
N SER A 281 -21.43 -22.60 3.09
CA SER A 281 -22.21 -23.80 3.42
C SER A 281 -23.35 -24.09 2.44
N ILE A 282 -23.94 -23.05 1.83
CA ILE A 282 -25.00 -23.19 0.82
C ILE A 282 -24.39 -23.71 -0.49
N LEU A 283 -23.21 -23.23 -0.87
CA LEU A 283 -22.57 -23.58 -2.14
C LEU A 283 -21.85 -24.93 -2.08
N ALA A 284 -21.27 -25.29 -0.93
CA ALA A 284 -20.41 -26.47 -0.77
C ALA A 284 -20.98 -27.78 -1.36
N PRO A 285 -22.28 -28.13 -1.17
CA PRO A 285 -22.85 -29.35 -1.76
C PRO A 285 -22.89 -29.36 -3.29
N GLN A 286 -22.96 -28.18 -3.92
CA GLN A 286 -23.03 -28.01 -5.38
C GLN A 286 -21.65 -27.80 -6.01
N SER A 287 -20.62 -27.47 -5.22
CA SER A 287 -19.26 -27.19 -5.68
C SER A 287 -18.67 -28.24 -6.62
N PRO A 288 -18.85 -29.57 -6.43
CA PRO A 288 -18.32 -30.57 -7.38
C PRO A 288 -18.89 -30.45 -8.79
N VAL A 289 -20.19 -30.20 -8.93
CA VAL A 289 -20.86 -30.08 -10.24
C VAL A 289 -20.53 -28.74 -10.88
N LEU A 290 -20.41 -27.68 -10.07
CA LEU A 290 -19.97 -26.37 -10.53
C LEU A 290 -18.54 -26.44 -11.07
N PHE A 291 -17.62 -27.03 -10.30
CA PHE A 291 -16.24 -27.25 -10.70
C PHE A 291 -16.14 -28.00 -12.03
N SER A 292 -16.83 -29.14 -12.18
CA SER A 292 -16.76 -29.92 -13.42
C SER A 292 -17.38 -29.17 -14.61
N SER A 293 -18.43 -28.39 -14.40
CA SER A 293 -19.06 -27.61 -15.48
C SER A 293 -18.17 -26.46 -15.96
N ILE A 294 -17.52 -25.75 -15.03
CA ILE A 294 -16.57 -24.67 -15.34
C ILE A 294 -15.32 -25.21 -16.03
N TRP A 295 -14.82 -26.36 -15.55
CA TRP A 295 -13.72 -27.06 -16.20
C TRP A 295 -14.03 -27.41 -17.67
N GLU A 296 -15.21 -27.98 -17.93
CA GLU A 296 -15.66 -28.32 -19.29
C GLU A 296 -15.79 -27.07 -20.18
N GLU A 297 -16.27 -25.96 -19.62
CA GLU A 297 -16.38 -24.68 -20.30
C GLU A 297 -15.00 -24.09 -20.64
N LEU A 298 -14.10 -23.95 -19.65
CA LEU A 298 -12.73 -23.50 -19.89
C LEU A 298 -12.00 -24.38 -20.92
N SER A 299 -12.26 -25.69 -20.92
CA SER A 299 -11.72 -26.60 -21.93
C SER A 299 -12.28 -26.33 -23.33
N SER A 300 -13.57 -25.98 -23.46
CA SER A 300 -14.20 -25.71 -24.76
C SER A 300 -13.84 -24.33 -25.32
N LEU A 301 -13.61 -23.34 -24.46
CA LEU A 301 -13.25 -21.96 -24.84
C LEU A 301 -11.80 -21.81 -25.29
N GLN A 302 -10.92 -22.76 -24.94
CA GLN A 302 -9.47 -22.64 -25.16
C GLN A 302 -9.10 -22.39 -26.62
N ALA A 303 -9.73 -23.08 -27.57
CA ALA A 303 -9.45 -22.90 -29.01
C ALA A 303 -9.94 -21.55 -29.54
N ALA A 304 -11.03 -21.01 -28.98
CA ALA A 304 -11.52 -19.68 -29.34
C ALA A 304 -10.62 -18.58 -28.76
N TYR A 305 -10.21 -18.72 -27.50
CA TYR A 305 -9.27 -17.81 -26.83
C TYR A 305 -7.94 -17.75 -27.58
N ASN A 306 -7.36 -18.91 -27.93
CA ASN A 306 -6.09 -18.98 -28.65
C ASN A 306 -6.16 -18.25 -30.00
N ARG A 307 -7.21 -18.48 -30.79
CA ARG A 307 -7.39 -17.79 -32.07
C ARG A 307 -7.53 -16.27 -31.92
N LEU A 308 -8.26 -15.81 -30.89
CA LEU A 308 -8.57 -14.39 -30.72
C LEU A 308 -7.39 -13.58 -30.16
N PHE A 309 -6.69 -14.11 -29.16
CA PHE A 309 -5.71 -13.32 -28.38
C PHE A 309 -4.26 -13.78 -28.57
N ILE A 310 -4.02 -15.06 -28.88
CA ILE A 310 -2.66 -15.61 -29.03
C ILE A 310 -2.17 -15.53 -30.49
N GLU A 311 -3.05 -15.84 -31.44
CA GLU A 311 -2.77 -15.80 -32.89
C GLU A 311 -3.17 -14.47 -33.55
N ALA A 312 -4.29 -13.88 -33.13
CA ALA A 312 -4.81 -12.61 -33.66
C ALA A 312 -4.70 -11.47 -32.63
N GLN A 313 -4.98 -10.24 -33.09
CA GLN A 313 -5.00 -9.01 -32.28
C GLN A 313 -6.42 -8.66 -31.82
N GLY A 314 -7.13 -9.63 -31.24
CA GLY A 314 -8.46 -9.41 -30.68
C GLY A 314 -8.39 -8.45 -29.48
N GLN A 315 -9.32 -7.49 -29.42
CA GLN A 315 -9.37 -6.53 -28.31
C GLN A 315 -9.92 -7.19 -27.04
N GLY A 316 -9.09 -7.25 -26.00
CA GLY A 316 -9.49 -7.73 -24.67
C GLY A 316 -10.23 -6.68 -23.85
N ARG A 317 -10.64 -7.09 -22.65
CA ARG A 317 -11.10 -6.19 -21.56
C ARG A 317 -12.22 -5.24 -21.92
N LEU A 318 -13.14 -5.70 -22.77
CA LEU A 318 -14.21 -4.88 -23.27
C LEU A 318 -15.33 -4.75 -22.25
N VAL A 319 -15.70 -3.51 -21.97
CA VAL A 319 -16.82 -3.13 -21.11
C VAL A 319 -17.81 -2.32 -21.91
N ASP A 320 -19.10 -2.61 -21.76
CA ASP A 320 -20.12 -1.88 -22.49
C ASP A 320 -20.45 -0.53 -21.82
N ASN A 321 -21.32 0.26 -22.44
CA ASN A 321 -21.69 1.59 -21.89
C ASN A 321 -22.39 1.50 -20.52
N ASP A 322 -22.82 0.31 -20.12
CA ASP A 322 -23.48 0.03 -18.86
C ASP A 322 -22.49 -0.49 -17.80
N GLY A 323 -21.20 -0.58 -18.10
CA GLY A 323 -20.21 -1.10 -17.15
C GLY A 323 -20.21 -2.63 -17.05
N LEU A 324 -20.89 -3.35 -17.96
CA LEU A 324 -20.85 -4.80 -17.99
C LEU A 324 -19.67 -5.29 -18.84
N PRO A 325 -18.75 -6.09 -18.27
CA PRO A 325 -17.71 -6.76 -19.05
C PRO A 325 -18.33 -7.82 -19.98
N PHE A 326 -17.82 -7.91 -21.21
CA PHE A 326 -18.36 -8.82 -22.23
C PHE A 326 -17.31 -9.47 -23.12
N SER A 327 -16.02 -9.27 -22.85
CA SER A 327 -14.94 -9.92 -23.60
C SER A 327 -14.62 -11.31 -23.06
N LEU A 328 -14.10 -12.17 -23.95
CA LEU A 328 -13.84 -13.58 -23.62
C LEU A 328 -12.69 -13.74 -22.61
N ASP A 329 -11.67 -12.88 -22.64
CA ASP A 329 -10.58 -12.86 -21.67
C ASP A 329 -11.07 -12.62 -20.24
N PHE A 330 -12.02 -11.70 -20.04
CA PHE A 330 -12.64 -11.49 -18.72
C PHE A 330 -13.51 -12.66 -18.28
N LEU A 331 -14.20 -13.34 -19.20
CA LEU A 331 -14.96 -14.54 -18.82
C LEU A 331 -14.01 -15.65 -18.36
N VAL A 332 -12.96 -15.93 -19.12
CA VAL A 332 -11.93 -16.91 -18.78
C VAL A 332 -11.29 -16.58 -17.43
N LEU A 333 -10.95 -15.31 -17.20
CA LEU A 333 -10.37 -14.84 -15.94
C LEU A 333 -11.26 -15.17 -14.74
N GLU A 334 -12.53 -14.77 -14.79
CA GLU A 334 -13.48 -14.98 -13.70
C GLU A 334 -13.79 -16.47 -13.49
N GLU A 335 -13.82 -17.26 -14.57
CA GLU A 335 -13.97 -18.72 -14.52
C GLU A 335 -12.76 -19.42 -13.90
N LEU A 336 -11.54 -18.97 -14.19
CA LEU A 336 -10.31 -19.49 -13.57
C LEU A 336 -10.31 -19.21 -12.07
N ASP A 337 -10.64 -17.98 -11.65
CA ASP A 337 -10.73 -17.59 -10.23
C ASP A 337 -11.80 -18.42 -9.50
N PHE A 338 -12.96 -18.58 -10.12
CA PHE A 338 -14.03 -19.38 -9.53
C PHE A 338 -13.68 -20.87 -9.47
N MET A 339 -13.00 -21.41 -10.49
CA MET A 339 -12.47 -22.77 -10.48
C MET A 339 -11.46 -22.97 -9.34
N GLN A 340 -10.54 -22.02 -9.14
CA GLN A 340 -9.61 -22.00 -8.01
C GLN A 340 -10.34 -21.98 -6.66
N SER A 341 -11.38 -21.16 -6.52
CA SER A 341 -12.21 -21.08 -5.32
C SER A 341 -12.95 -22.39 -5.03
N CYS A 342 -13.46 -23.06 -6.07
CA CYS A 342 -14.07 -24.38 -5.96
C CYS A 342 -13.06 -25.47 -5.57
N LEU A 343 -11.81 -25.41 -6.03
CA LEU A 343 -10.75 -26.37 -5.64
C LEU A 343 -10.45 -26.34 -4.13
N ARG A 344 -10.67 -25.20 -3.46
CA ARG A 344 -10.51 -25.11 -2.00
C ARG A 344 -11.65 -25.79 -1.24
N ALA A 345 -12.80 -26.04 -1.86
CA ALA A 345 -13.96 -26.66 -1.18
C ALA A 345 -13.72 -28.15 -0.86
N ALA A 346 -13.96 -28.54 0.39
CA ALA A 346 -13.74 -29.90 0.87
C ALA A 346 -14.41 -31.02 0.03
N PRO A 347 -15.66 -30.86 -0.47
CA PRO A 347 -16.29 -31.87 -1.33
C PRO A 347 -15.55 -32.08 -2.66
N VAL A 348 -14.98 -31.02 -3.24
CA VAL A 348 -14.22 -31.06 -4.49
C VAL A 348 -12.89 -31.75 -4.27
N ARG A 349 -12.15 -31.36 -3.22
CA ARG A 349 -10.87 -31.98 -2.85
C ARG A 349 -11.00 -33.49 -2.67
N LYS A 350 -12.00 -33.92 -1.92
CA LYS A 350 -12.27 -35.34 -1.66
C LYS A 350 -12.53 -36.13 -2.94
N GLU A 351 -13.30 -35.57 -3.86
CA GLU A 351 -13.59 -36.22 -5.15
C GLU A 351 -12.34 -36.33 -6.02
N LEU A 352 -11.57 -35.25 -6.14
CA LEU A 352 -10.33 -35.23 -6.93
C LEU A 352 -9.24 -36.15 -6.36
N GLU A 353 -9.14 -36.27 -5.03
CA GLU A 353 -8.26 -37.24 -4.36
C GLU A 353 -8.69 -38.69 -4.64
N ASN A 354 -9.99 -38.99 -4.62
CA ASN A 354 -10.49 -40.31 -4.98
C ASN A 354 -10.15 -40.66 -6.44
N GLN A 355 -10.32 -39.71 -7.37
CA GLN A 355 -9.97 -39.89 -8.77
C GLN A 355 -8.45 -40.10 -8.95
N LEU A 356 -7.65 -39.36 -8.20
CA LEU A 356 -6.20 -39.50 -8.21
C LEU A 356 -5.77 -40.91 -7.75
N GLN A 357 -6.36 -41.42 -6.67
CA GLN A 357 -6.10 -42.78 -6.17
C GLN A 357 -6.50 -43.86 -7.18
N GLN A 358 -7.60 -43.66 -7.92
CA GLN A 358 -8.07 -44.61 -8.93
C GLN A 358 -7.23 -44.59 -10.21
N SER A 359 -6.60 -43.45 -10.53
CA SER A 359 -5.79 -43.25 -11.74
C SER A 359 -4.35 -43.78 -11.65
N GLN A 360 -3.90 -44.27 -10.48
CA GLN A 360 -2.54 -44.76 -10.27
C GLN A 360 -2.20 -45.89 -11.27
N GLY A 361 -1.31 -45.58 -12.23
CA GLY A 361 -0.79 -46.51 -13.23
C GLY A 361 -1.27 -46.33 -14.68
N THR A 362 -2.14 -45.36 -14.98
CA THR A 362 -2.71 -45.17 -16.34
C THR A 362 -2.06 -44.06 -17.18
N GLY A 363 -1.12 -43.28 -16.64
CA GLY A 363 -0.36 -42.27 -17.41
C GLY A 363 -1.14 -41.01 -17.82
N SER A 364 -2.47 -41.00 -17.71
CA SER A 364 -3.31 -39.79 -17.83
C SER A 364 -4.00 -39.51 -16.49
N ASN A 365 -3.67 -38.38 -15.88
CA ASN A 365 -4.26 -37.90 -14.63
C ASN A 365 -4.95 -36.55 -14.89
N TRP A 366 -6.01 -36.22 -14.16
CA TRP A 366 -6.70 -34.94 -14.27
C TRP A 366 -5.74 -33.76 -14.10
N ILE A 367 -4.71 -33.91 -13.25
CA ILE A 367 -3.64 -32.90 -13.05
C ILE A 367 -2.92 -32.57 -14.38
N VAL A 368 -2.65 -33.56 -15.22
CA VAL A 368 -2.03 -33.34 -16.54
C VAL A 368 -2.95 -32.53 -17.46
N GLU A 369 -4.26 -32.78 -17.39
CA GLU A 369 -5.24 -31.97 -18.13
C GLU A 369 -5.35 -30.55 -17.56
N VAL A 370 -5.19 -30.34 -16.24
CA VAL A 370 -5.07 -28.99 -15.66
C VAL A 370 -3.87 -28.29 -16.28
N MET A 371 -2.71 -28.94 -16.30
CA MET A 371 -1.47 -28.33 -16.79
C MET A 371 -1.59 -27.94 -18.26
N LYS A 372 -2.27 -28.75 -19.10
CA LYS A 372 -2.58 -28.39 -20.48
C LYS A 372 -3.49 -27.16 -20.59
N LEU A 373 -4.50 -27.08 -19.73
CA LEU A 373 -5.45 -25.97 -19.69
C LEU A 373 -4.73 -24.68 -19.29
N VAL A 374 -4.01 -24.72 -18.17
CA VAL A 374 -3.25 -23.59 -17.60
C VAL A 374 -2.22 -23.09 -18.59
N VAL A 375 -1.37 -23.97 -19.15
CA VAL A 375 -0.36 -23.55 -20.14
C VAL A 375 -1.02 -22.96 -21.39
N GLY A 376 -2.20 -23.44 -21.78
CA GLY A 376 -2.91 -22.88 -22.92
C GLY A 376 -3.36 -21.44 -22.70
N TYR A 377 -3.85 -21.10 -21.50
CA TYR A 377 -4.32 -19.77 -21.14
C TYR A 377 -3.21 -18.83 -20.67
N SER A 378 -2.06 -19.35 -20.24
CA SER A 378 -0.92 -18.54 -19.84
C SER A 378 0.02 -18.14 -20.98
N GLN A 379 -0.27 -18.50 -22.23
CA GLN A 379 0.50 -18.03 -23.39
C GLN A 379 0.45 -16.51 -23.54
N ILE A 380 1.58 -15.93 -23.96
CA ILE A 380 1.72 -14.49 -24.24
C ILE A 380 0.78 -14.09 -25.38
N THR A 381 -0.14 -13.16 -25.09
CA THR A 381 -1.05 -12.60 -26.08
C THR A 381 -0.30 -11.69 -27.06
N THR A 382 -0.88 -11.45 -28.24
CA THR A 382 -0.28 -10.52 -29.23
C THR A 382 -0.28 -9.07 -28.74
N GLU A 383 -1.22 -8.72 -27.86
CA GLU A 383 -1.29 -7.40 -27.22
C GLU A 383 -0.16 -7.22 -26.20
N GLU A 384 0.03 -8.20 -25.28
CA GLU A 384 1.15 -8.20 -24.32
C GLU A 384 2.50 -8.15 -25.04
N GLU A 385 2.70 -8.99 -26.07
CA GLU A 385 3.90 -9.00 -26.90
C GLU A 385 4.21 -7.62 -27.51
N GLY A 386 3.18 -6.94 -28.01
CA GLY A 386 3.30 -5.59 -28.56
C GLY A 386 3.62 -4.53 -27.50
N LEU A 387 2.97 -4.60 -26.34
CA LEU A 387 3.18 -3.65 -25.23
C LEU A 387 4.58 -3.78 -24.64
N TRP A 388 5.02 -5.01 -24.35
CA TRP A 388 6.34 -5.28 -23.77
C TRP A 388 7.50 -4.90 -24.69
N ASN A 389 7.30 -4.97 -26.01
CA ASN A 389 8.29 -4.52 -26.99
C ASN A 389 8.33 -3.00 -27.19
N ILE A 390 7.29 -2.28 -26.74
CA ILE A 390 7.25 -0.82 -26.76
C ILE A 390 7.78 -0.26 -25.44
N ASP A 391 7.42 -0.89 -24.32
CA ASP A 391 7.71 -0.43 -22.97
C ASP A 391 8.20 -1.59 -22.09
N ILE A 392 9.51 -1.62 -21.87
CA ILE A 392 10.17 -2.63 -21.04
C ILE A 392 9.78 -2.51 -19.56
N ASN A 393 9.37 -1.32 -19.10
CA ASN A 393 8.92 -1.12 -17.73
C ASN A 393 7.67 -1.96 -17.48
N VAL A 394 6.70 -1.94 -18.41
CA VAL A 394 5.47 -2.76 -18.30
C VAL A 394 5.79 -4.25 -18.21
N PHE A 395 6.69 -4.75 -19.06
CA PHE A 395 7.15 -6.14 -18.98
C PHE A 395 7.70 -6.46 -17.59
N LEU A 396 8.55 -5.58 -17.07
CA LEU A 396 9.19 -5.77 -15.79
C LEU A 396 8.21 -5.70 -14.62
N SER A 397 7.28 -4.73 -14.61
CA SER A 397 6.22 -4.62 -13.58
C SER A 397 5.38 -5.90 -13.51
N GLU A 398 5.07 -6.50 -14.67
CA GLU A 398 4.31 -7.75 -14.73
C GLU A 398 5.15 -8.95 -14.26
N GLU A 399 6.40 -9.02 -14.69
CA GLU A 399 7.31 -10.09 -14.28
C GLU A 399 7.64 -10.01 -12.78
N THR A 400 7.74 -8.81 -12.19
CA THR A 400 7.98 -8.58 -10.75
C THR A 400 6.69 -8.69 -9.93
N SER A 401 5.53 -8.83 -10.58
CA SER A 401 4.22 -8.78 -9.94
C SER A 401 3.95 -7.45 -9.20
N VAL A 402 4.62 -6.37 -9.60
CA VAL A 402 4.39 -4.98 -9.15
C VAL A 402 3.42 -4.31 -10.14
N THR A 403 2.37 -5.03 -10.54
CA THR A 403 1.38 -4.56 -11.50
C THR A 403 -0.02 -4.71 -10.92
N ALA A 404 -0.90 -3.75 -11.20
CA ALA A 404 -2.33 -3.91 -10.97
C ALA A 404 -2.99 -4.80 -12.05
N ASN A 405 -2.20 -5.23 -13.05
CA ASN A 405 -2.69 -5.93 -14.21
C ASN A 405 -2.95 -7.42 -13.93
N PHE A 406 -4.20 -7.79 -13.65
CA PHE A 406 -4.60 -9.19 -13.45
C PHE A 406 -5.14 -9.79 -14.76
N THR A 407 -4.54 -10.89 -15.24
CA THR A 407 -4.81 -11.51 -16.54
C THR A 407 -5.05 -13.02 -16.41
N PRO A 408 -5.61 -13.70 -17.44
CA PRO A 408 -5.69 -15.16 -17.44
C PRO A 408 -4.33 -15.84 -17.20
N ARG A 409 -3.23 -15.21 -17.63
CA ARG A 409 -1.86 -15.68 -17.40
C ARG A 409 -1.47 -15.65 -15.92
N THR A 410 -1.77 -14.57 -15.19
CA THR A 410 -1.50 -14.49 -13.74
C THR A 410 -2.40 -15.43 -12.95
N ALA A 411 -3.70 -15.47 -13.25
CA ALA A 411 -4.65 -16.38 -12.60
C ALA A 411 -4.26 -17.87 -12.77
N CYS A 412 -3.72 -18.23 -13.92
CA CYS A 412 -3.17 -19.56 -14.17
C CYS A 412 -1.92 -19.86 -13.30
N GLY A 413 -1.07 -18.86 -13.05
CA GLY A 413 0.05 -18.97 -12.11
C GLY A 413 -0.44 -19.25 -10.69
N ASP A 414 -1.39 -18.44 -10.20
CA ASP A 414 -1.96 -18.57 -8.85
C ASP A 414 -2.66 -19.93 -8.66
N LEU A 415 -3.39 -20.39 -9.67
CA LEU A 415 -4.02 -21.71 -9.65
C LEU A 415 -3.00 -22.84 -9.48
N VAL A 416 -1.87 -22.78 -10.20
CA VAL A 416 -0.82 -23.80 -10.09
C VAL A 416 -0.08 -23.73 -8.77
N ILE A 417 0.16 -22.53 -8.24
CA ILE A 417 0.69 -22.35 -6.88
C ILE A 417 -0.20 -23.07 -5.86
N LYS A 418 -1.52 -22.82 -5.89
CA LYS A 418 -2.47 -23.50 -4.98
C LYS A 418 -2.53 -25.01 -5.17
N LEU A 419 -2.34 -25.51 -6.39
CA LEU A 419 -2.22 -26.95 -6.65
C LEU A 419 -0.88 -27.52 -6.18
N GLY A 420 0.20 -26.74 -6.21
CA GLY A 420 1.51 -27.11 -5.67
C GLY A 420 1.48 -27.22 -4.14
N GLU A 421 0.87 -26.23 -3.48
CA GLU A 421 0.67 -26.22 -2.02
C GLU A 421 -0.07 -27.49 -1.54
N TRP A 422 -1.12 -27.90 -2.26
CA TRP A 422 -1.93 -29.07 -1.91
C TRP A 422 -1.35 -30.41 -2.40
N LEU A 423 -0.94 -30.50 -3.67
CA LEU A 423 -0.50 -31.72 -4.36
C LEU A 423 0.88 -31.54 -5.00
N SER A 424 1.88 -31.25 -4.17
CA SER A 424 3.23 -30.86 -4.61
C SER A 424 3.87 -31.78 -5.66
N VAL A 425 4.12 -33.05 -5.32
CA VAL A 425 4.79 -34.00 -6.24
C VAL A 425 3.98 -34.26 -7.51
N PRO A 426 2.67 -34.59 -7.44
CA PRO A 426 1.87 -34.81 -8.65
C PRO A 426 1.81 -33.60 -9.59
N THR A 427 1.74 -32.38 -9.05
CA THR A 427 1.72 -31.14 -9.82
C THR A 427 3.03 -30.95 -10.60
N ILE A 428 4.17 -31.14 -9.95
CA ILE A 428 5.49 -31.05 -10.60
C ILE A 428 5.63 -32.11 -11.71
N GLU A 429 5.31 -33.37 -11.40
CA GLU A 429 5.44 -34.47 -12.38
C GLU A 429 4.55 -34.27 -13.61
N ALA A 430 3.31 -33.80 -13.40
CA ALA A 430 2.38 -33.50 -14.48
C ALA A 430 2.89 -32.36 -15.37
N LEU A 431 3.35 -31.26 -14.76
CA LEU A 431 3.88 -30.11 -15.48
C LEU A 431 5.14 -30.46 -16.27
N LEU A 432 6.07 -31.22 -15.68
CA LEU A 432 7.26 -31.71 -16.38
C LEU A 432 6.91 -32.64 -17.54
N THR A 433 5.95 -33.54 -17.35
CA THR A 433 5.52 -34.48 -18.39
C THR A 433 4.96 -33.72 -19.60
N TYR A 434 4.11 -32.73 -19.36
CA TYR A 434 3.56 -31.91 -20.42
C TYR A 434 4.63 -31.03 -21.08
N THR A 435 5.55 -30.45 -20.30
CA THR A 435 6.66 -29.65 -20.84
C THR A 435 7.56 -30.49 -21.75
N ARG A 436 7.89 -31.74 -21.39
CA ARG A 436 8.63 -32.67 -22.27
C ARG A 436 7.91 -32.92 -23.59
N GLN A 437 6.59 -33.02 -23.56
CA GLN A 437 5.78 -33.19 -24.77
C GLN A 437 5.89 -31.96 -25.68
N LEU A 438 5.81 -30.75 -25.12
CA LEU A 438 5.95 -29.49 -25.88
C LEU A 438 7.33 -29.34 -26.53
N TYR A 439 8.39 -29.75 -25.83
CA TYR A 439 9.76 -29.69 -26.35
C TYR A 439 10.06 -30.77 -27.38
N SER A 440 9.24 -31.81 -27.47
CA SER A 440 9.32 -32.83 -28.52
C SER A 440 8.79 -32.33 -29.87
N THR A 441 8.05 -31.22 -29.87
CA THR A 441 7.56 -30.54 -31.08
C THR A 441 8.37 -29.28 -31.39
N PRO A 442 8.73 -29.03 -32.67
CA PRO A 442 9.50 -27.85 -33.03
C PRO A 442 8.65 -26.57 -32.89
N ASP A 443 7.38 -26.63 -33.24
CA ASP A 443 6.48 -25.47 -33.33
C ASP A 443 5.87 -25.10 -31.97
N ASN A 444 5.53 -23.80 -31.81
CA ASN A 444 4.88 -23.18 -30.64
C ASN A 444 5.81 -22.76 -29.48
N TRP A 445 6.61 -21.70 -29.71
CA TRP A 445 7.45 -21.07 -28.68
C TRP A 445 6.63 -20.48 -27.53
N LYS A 446 5.41 -19.95 -27.81
CA LYS A 446 4.53 -19.36 -26.78
C LYS A 446 4.10 -20.38 -25.74
N ALA A 447 3.73 -21.59 -26.15
CA ALA A 447 3.40 -22.67 -25.21
C ALA A 447 4.62 -23.15 -24.41
N LYS A 448 5.81 -23.17 -25.02
CA LYS A 448 7.06 -23.48 -24.31
C LYS A 448 7.35 -22.41 -23.25
N GLU A 449 7.27 -21.13 -23.61
CA GLU A 449 7.45 -20.00 -22.70
C GLU A 449 6.45 -20.07 -21.54
N ALA A 450 5.17 -20.28 -21.85
CA ALA A 450 4.10 -20.40 -20.86
C ALA A 450 4.34 -21.52 -19.84
N ALA A 451 4.81 -22.68 -20.30
CA ALA A 451 5.18 -23.77 -19.40
C ALA A 451 6.34 -23.41 -18.46
N LEU A 452 7.35 -22.70 -18.97
CA LEU A 452 8.47 -22.22 -18.14
C LEU A 452 8.04 -21.09 -17.19
N TYR A 453 7.11 -20.23 -17.59
CA TYR A 453 6.51 -19.22 -16.73
C TYR A 453 5.80 -19.87 -15.53
N ILE A 454 4.94 -20.85 -15.79
CA ILE A 454 4.23 -21.60 -14.73
C ILE A 454 5.22 -22.32 -13.80
N LEU A 455 6.29 -22.91 -14.35
CA LEU A 455 7.38 -23.48 -13.54
C LEU A 455 8.06 -22.42 -12.66
N SER A 456 8.30 -21.22 -13.19
CA SER A 456 8.92 -20.13 -12.44
C SER A 456 8.02 -19.65 -11.29
N GLN A 457 6.71 -19.53 -11.52
CA GLN A 457 5.73 -19.18 -10.48
C GLN A 457 5.71 -20.20 -9.34
N LEU A 458 5.72 -21.50 -9.68
CA LEU A 458 5.75 -22.58 -8.69
C LEU A 458 7.05 -22.58 -7.87
N LEU A 459 8.19 -22.31 -8.51
CA LEU A 459 9.48 -22.25 -7.82
C LEU A 459 9.57 -21.09 -6.84
N GLY A 460 9.06 -19.91 -7.21
CA GLY A 460 9.02 -18.74 -6.33
C GLY A 460 8.23 -19.05 -5.05
N ASP A 461 7.04 -19.64 -5.16
CA ASP A 461 6.23 -19.99 -4.00
C ASP A 461 6.89 -21.05 -3.09
N TYR A 462 7.55 -22.06 -3.68
CA TYR A 462 8.18 -23.14 -2.91
C TYR A 462 9.35 -22.67 -2.06
N GLU A 463 10.08 -21.66 -2.54
CA GLU A 463 11.10 -20.97 -1.74
C GLU A 463 10.49 -20.35 -0.48
N HIS A 464 9.32 -19.72 -0.59
CA HIS A 464 8.64 -19.08 0.53
C HIS A 464 8.07 -20.08 1.54
N ILE A 465 7.52 -21.21 1.07
CA ILE A 465 6.89 -22.23 1.93
C ILE A 465 7.91 -23.31 2.38
N GLN A 466 9.20 -23.17 2.01
CA GLN A 466 10.27 -24.15 2.31
C GLN A 466 9.96 -25.58 1.81
N GLN A 467 9.18 -25.69 0.74
CA GLN A 467 8.93 -26.96 0.08
C GLN A 467 10.09 -27.31 -0.86
N HIS A 468 10.38 -28.61 -1.00
CA HIS A 468 11.56 -29.07 -1.73
C HIS A 468 11.18 -29.60 -3.11
N PHE A 469 11.75 -28.98 -4.15
CA PHE A 469 11.73 -29.54 -5.50
C PHE A 469 12.73 -30.71 -5.57
N THR A 470 12.39 -31.79 -6.29
CA THR A 470 13.32 -32.93 -6.42
C THR A 470 14.50 -32.59 -7.33
N ASN A 471 15.67 -33.15 -7.05
CA ASN A 471 16.89 -32.88 -7.84
C ASN A 471 16.71 -33.31 -9.30
N GLU A 472 15.99 -34.41 -9.56
CA GLU A 472 15.70 -34.91 -10.89
C GLU A 472 14.76 -33.96 -11.66
N ALA A 473 13.78 -33.38 -10.97
CA ALA A 473 12.90 -32.38 -11.55
C ALA A 473 13.66 -31.11 -11.88
N ALA A 474 14.53 -30.63 -10.98
CA ALA A 474 15.35 -29.44 -11.20
C ALA A 474 16.29 -29.62 -12.40
N ALA A 475 16.93 -30.78 -12.52
CA ALA A 475 17.79 -31.11 -13.67
C ALA A 475 17.01 -31.09 -15.00
N ALA A 476 15.78 -31.62 -15.03
CA ALA A 476 14.92 -31.58 -16.21
C ALA A 476 14.52 -30.14 -16.58
N CYS A 477 14.13 -29.32 -15.60
CA CYS A 477 13.81 -27.90 -15.84
C CYS A 477 15.01 -27.13 -16.42
N LEU A 478 16.22 -27.45 -15.96
CA LEU A 478 17.44 -26.81 -16.43
C LEU A 478 17.73 -27.13 -17.91
N GLU A 479 17.46 -28.36 -18.36
CA GLU A 479 17.57 -28.71 -19.79
C GLU A 479 16.62 -27.87 -20.64
N PHE A 480 15.41 -27.60 -20.16
CA PHE A 480 14.46 -26.73 -20.86
C PHE A 480 14.93 -25.27 -20.90
N ALA A 481 15.49 -24.76 -19.79
CA ALA A 481 16.07 -23.43 -19.73
C ALA A 481 17.26 -23.29 -20.70
N GLN A 482 18.15 -24.28 -20.75
CA GLN A 482 19.30 -24.28 -21.65
C GLN A 482 18.87 -24.26 -23.13
N TYR A 483 17.83 -25.03 -23.49
CA TYR A 483 17.28 -24.98 -24.83
C TYR A 483 16.65 -23.61 -25.14
N ALA A 484 15.87 -23.06 -24.21
CA ALA A 484 15.15 -21.79 -24.38
C ALA A 484 16.10 -20.61 -24.63
N ILE A 485 17.21 -20.53 -23.89
CA ILE A 485 18.25 -19.48 -24.04
C ILE A 485 18.86 -19.46 -25.45
N GLN A 486 18.83 -20.58 -26.18
CA GLN A 486 19.42 -20.70 -27.52
C GLN A 486 18.43 -20.42 -28.67
N GLN A 487 17.17 -20.10 -28.39
CA GLN A 487 16.15 -19.88 -29.41
C GLN A 487 16.18 -18.44 -29.97
N ASP A 488 15.61 -18.22 -31.15
CA ASP A 488 15.52 -16.88 -31.76
C ASP A 488 14.41 -16.01 -31.15
N ASP A 489 13.42 -16.60 -30.49
CA ASP A 489 12.31 -15.90 -29.85
C ASP A 489 12.75 -15.22 -28.53
N GLU A 490 12.64 -13.89 -28.46
CA GLU A 490 13.18 -13.09 -27.35
C GLU A 490 12.55 -13.39 -25.99
N PHE A 491 11.22 -13.53 -25.91
CA PHE A 491 10.51 -13.83 -24.66
C PHE A 491 10.81 -15.25 -24.16
N LEU A 492 11.00 -16.21 -25.06
CA LEU A 492 11.40 -17.57 -24.68
C LEU A 492 12.85 -17.58 -24.17
N ARG A 493 13.78 -16.85 -24.82
CA ARG A 493 15.14 -16.68 -24.31
C ARG A 493 15.14 -16.04 -22.93
N ALA A 494 14.46 -14.90 -22.78
CA ALA A 494 14.33 -14.16 -21.53
C ALA A 494 13.81 -15.07 -20.39
N ARG A 495 12.74 -15.82 -20.66
CA ARG A 495 12.18 -16.80 -19.72
C ARG A 495 13.17 -17.91 -19.35
N GLY A 496 13.97 -18.37 -20.30
CA GLY A 496 15.03 -19.36 -20.05
C GLY A 496 16.07 -18.86 -19.04
N HIS A 497 16.48 -17.60 -19.15
CA HIS A 497 17.38 -16.96 -18.18
C HIS A 497 16.73 -16.86 -16.79
N ILE A 498 15.51 -16.33 -16.70
CA ILE A 498 14.77 -16.17 -15.44
C ILE A 498 14.65 -17.51 -14.72
N LEU A 499 14.19 -18.56 -15.43
CA LEU A 499 14.03 -19.89 -14.85
C LEU A 499 15.36 -20.47 -14.35
N ALA A 500 16.47 -20.27 -15.08
CA ALA A 500 17.78 -20.74 -14.65
C ALA A 500 18.27 -20.05 -13.36
N GLY A 501 17.95 -18.76 -13.18
CA GLY A 501 18.21 -18.04 -11.94
C GLY A 501 17.33 -18.55 -10.80
N SER A 502 16.02 -18.63 -11.01
CA SER A 502 15.07 -19.13 -10.00
C SER A 502 15.40 -20.55 -9.54
N LEU A 503 15.81 -21.45 -10.45
CA LEU A 503 16.29 -22.79 -10.10
C LEU A 503 17.57 -22.77 -9.26
N THR A 504 18.46 -21.80 -9.51
CA THR A 504 19.70 -21.68 -8.72
C THR A 504 19.42 -21.24 -7.30
N MET A 505 18.46 -20.33 -7.12
CA MET A 505 17.99 -19.85 -5.82
C MET A 505 17.21 -20.93 -5.07
N ALA A 506 16.21 -21.55 -5.71
CA ALA A 506 15.34 -22.53 -5.07
C ALA A 506 16.03 -23.91 -4.85
N CYS A 507 16.98 -24.30 -5.70
CA CYS A 507 17.58 -25.64 -5.71
C CYS A 507 19.12 -25.64 -5.83
N PRO A 508 19.86 -24.91 -4.97
CA PRO A 508 21.31 -24.71 -5.14
C PRO A 508 22.12 -26.02 -5.12
N ALA A 509 21.65 -27.03 -4.38
CA ALA A 509 22.30 -28.35 -4.34
C ALA A 509 22.22 -29.12 -5.66
N ALA A 510 21.13 -28.95 -6.42
CA ALA A 510 20.91 -29.65 -7.68
C ALA A 510 21.66 -28.99 -8.84
N VAL A 511 21.66 -27.66 -8.90
CA VAL A 511 22.17 -26.91 -10.06
C VAL A 511 23.49 -26.18 -9.82
N GLY A 512 24.02 -26.19 -8.59
CA GLY A 512 25.20 -25.38 -8.22
C GLY A 512 26.49 -25.64 -9.02
N GLN A 513 26.62 -26.79 -9.71
CA GLN A 513 27.77 -27.06 -10.59
C GLN A 513 27.73 -26.27 -11.91
N VAL A 514 26.52 -25.92 -12.36
CA VAL A 514 26.26 -25.28 -13.66
C VAL A 514 25.79 -23.84 -13.52
N SER A 515 25.34 -23.43 -12.33
CA SER A 515 24.92 -22.06 -12.02
C SER A 515 25.96 -20.99 -12.37
N SER A 516 27.27 -21.26 -12.20
CA SER A 516 28.31 -20.30 -12.60
C SER A 516 28.35 -20.06 -14.11
N THR A 517 28.07 -21.08 -14.91
CA THR A 517 28.04 -20.98 -16.38
C THR A 517 26.81 -20.19 -16.82
N PHE A 518 25.65 -20.42 -16.20
CA PHE A 518 24.44 -19.65 -16.50
C PHE A 518 24.53 -18.19 -16.05
N MET A 519 25.17 -17.92 -14.90
CA MET A 519 25.46 -16.56 -14.45
C MET A 519 26.34 -15.82 -15.47
N GLN A 520 27.42 -16.46 -15.96
CA GLN A 520 28.28 -15.88 -16.99
C GLN A 520 27.54 -15.66 -18.33
N THR A 521 26.67 -16.60 -18.71
CA THR A 521 25.86 -16.49 -19.94
C THR A 521 24.88 -15.32 -19.83
N SER A 522 24.23 -15.15 -18.68
CA SER A 522 23.32 -14.02 -18.43
C SER A 522 24.09 -12.70 -18.43
N LEU A 523 25.28 -12.65 -17.81
CA LEU A 523 26.13 -11.47 -17.83
C LEU A 523 26.60 -11.08 -19.24
N GLN A 524 26.89 -12.07 -20.09
CA GLN A 524 27.22 -11.84 -21.49
C GLN A 524 26.01 -11.30 -22.26
N ALA A 525 24.83 -11.88 -22.07
CA ALA A 525 23.59 -11.47 -22.73
C ALA A 525 23.21 -10.00 -22.44
N ILE A 526 23.49 -9.48 -21.24
CA ILE A 526 23.27 -8.06 -20.90
C ILE A 526 24.03 -7.13 -21.87
N ASN A 527 25.23 -7.52 -22.32
CA ASN A 527 26.07 -6.67 -23.17
C ASN A 527 25.91 -6.96 -24.67
N GLU A 528 25.48 -8.17 -25.04
CA GLU A 528 25.56 -8.67 -26.41
C GLU A 528 24.21 -9.02 -27.06
N ASP A 529 23.15 -9.29 -26.30
CA ASP A 529 21.84 -9.64 -26.87
C ASP A 529 21.22 -8.42 -27.57
N SER A 530 20.49 -8.64 -28.65
CA SER A 530 19.83 -7.57 -29.42
C SER A 530 18.50 -7.13 -28.81
N SER A 531 17.88 -7.97 -27.96
CA SER A 531 16.59 -7.68 -27.34
C SER A 531 16.78 -7.10 -25.94
N GLU A 532 16.18 -5.95 -25.71
CA GLU A 532 16.17 -5.30 -24.40
C GLU A 532 15.45 -6.15 -23.35
N VAL A 533 14.39 -6.87 -23.74
CA VAL A 533 13.66 -7.81 -22.86
C VAL A 533 14.61 -8.85 -22.27
N VAL A 534 15.51 -9.40 -23.10
CA VAL A 534 16.50 -10.39 -22.65
C VAL A 534 17.55 -9.75 -21.75
N GLN A 535 18.05 -8.56 -22.11
CA GLN A 535 19.03 -7.83 -21.30
C GLN A 535 18.50 -7.53 -19.89
N VAL A 536 17.29 -6.96 -19.79
CA VAL A 536 16.64 -6.64 -18.51
C VAL A 536 16.29 -7.89 -17.71
N SER A 537 15.80 -8.95 -18.37
CA SER A 537 15.58 -10.24 -17.72
C SER A 537 16.86 -10.81 -17.12
N CYS A 538 17.99 -10.68 -17.81
CA CYS A 538 19.30 -11.09 -17.30
C CYS A 538 19.77 -10.23 -16.12
N ILE A 539 19.57 -8.91 -16.16
CA ILE A 539 19.87 -7.99 -15.05
C ILE A 539 19.13 -8.42 -13.78
N ARG A 540 17.83 -8.71 -13.90
CA ARG A 540 17.04 -9.24 -12.78
C ARG A 540 17.56 -10.59 -12.31
N THR A 541 17.80 -11.50 -13.25
CA THR A 541 18.26 -12.87 -12.93
C THR A 541 19.61 -12.86 -12.17
N LEU A 542 20.46 -11.84 -12.36
CA LEU A 542 21.69 -11.69 -11.59
C LEU A 542 21.44 -11.60 -10.08
N GLN A 543 20.33 -11.01 -9.63
CA GLN A 543 19.98 -10.95 -8.20
C GLN A 543 19.89 -12.36 -7.60
N PHE A 544 19.24 -13.29 -8.32
CA PHE A 544 19.14 -14.69 -7.92
C PHE A 544 20.52 -15.36 -7.82
N TYR A 545 21.40 -15.09 -8.79
CA TYR A 545 22.75 -15.66 -8.79
C TYR A 545 23.65 -15.08 -7.69
N LEU A 546 23.60 -13.77 -7.44
CA LEU A 546 24.44 -13.10 -6.45
C LEU A 546 24.17 -13.61 -5.03
N GLN A 547 22.93 -14.02 -4.74
CA GLN A 547 22.52 -14.55 -3.44
C GLN A 547 22.81 -16.05 -3.29
N ALA A 548 22.64 -16.84 -4.36
CA ALA A 548 22.69 -18.30 -4.27
C ALA A 548 24.01 -18.95 -4.72
N VAL A 549 24.78 -18.30 -5.60
CA VAL A 549 26.07 -18.82 -6.08
C VAL A 549 27.16 -18.61 -5.03
N ARG A 550 28.10 -19.55 -4.96
CA ARG A 550 29.27 -19.48 -4.05
C ARG A 550 30.00 -18.15 -4.17
N SER A 551 30.32 -17.56 -3.01
CA SER A 551 30.94 -16.24 -2.89
C SER A 551 32.26 -16.10 -3.66
N GLU A 552 33.07 -17.16 -3.76
CA GLU A 552 34.35 -17.06 -4.50
C GLU A 552 34.13 -16.76 -5.99
N ILE A 553 33.03 -17.25 -6.56
CA ILE A 553 32.68 -17.03 -7.96
C ILE A 553 32.06 -15.65 -8.13
N THR A 554 31.09 -15.28 -7.28
CA THR A 554 30.41 -13.99 -7.39
C THR A 554 31.37 -12.82 -7.16
N LEU A 555 32.30 -12.93 -6.21
CA LEU A 555 33.38 -11.96 -5.99
C LEU A 555 34.28 -11.79 -7.23
N SER A 556 34.61 -12.87 -7.93
CA SER A 556 35.43 -12.78 -9.14
C SER A 556 34.73 -12.08 -10.31
N LEU A 557 33.39 -12.07 -10.31
CA LEU A 557 32.55 -11.45 -11.35
C LEU A 557 31.99 -10.09 -10.94
N GLN A 558 32.17 -9.66 -9.68
CA GLN A 558 31.59 -8.45 -9.12
C GLN A 558 31.83 -7.21 -10.00
N ALA A 559 33.08 -6.95 -10.38
CA ALA A 559 33.44 -5.82 -11.23
C ALA A 559 32.81 -5.90 -12.62
N ALA A 560 32.65 -7.10 -13.17
CA ALA A 560 32.05 -7.31 -14.48
C ALA A 560 30.52 -7.07 -14.44
N VAL A 561 29.85 -7.44 -13.34
CA VAL A 561 28.43 -7.13 -13.10
C VAL A 561 28.23 -5.62 -13.07
N ILE A 562 28.98 -4.90 -12.24
CA ILE A 562 28.88 -3.43 -12.14
C ILE A 562 29.15 -2.75 -13.49
N GLN A 563 30.14 -3.24 -14.24
CA GLN A 563 30.44 -2.70 -15.56
C GLN A 563 29.31 -2.95 -16.57
N ALA A 564 28.68 -4.14 -16.53
CA ALA A 564 27.54 -4.45 -17.40
C ALA A 564 26.35 -3.52 -17.11
N LEU A 565 26.03 -3.29 -15.83
CA LEU A 565 24.98 -2.35 -15.42
C LEU A 565 25.30 -0.91 -15.86
N SER A 566 26.56 -0.49 -15.71
CA SER A 566 27.03 0.83 -16.14
C SER A 566 26.96 1.01 -17.66
N ASN A 567 27.31 -0.02 -18.43
CA ASN A 567 27.21 -0.02 -19.89
C ASN A 567 25.75 0.08 -20.34
N TYR A 568 24.85 -0.68 -19.70
CA TYR A 568 23.43 -0.66 -20.00
C TYR A 568 22.84 0.73 -19.78
N ILE A 569 23.02 1.33 -18.59
CA ILE A 569 22.54 2.71 -18.31
C ILE A 569 23.18 3.72 -19.26
N GLY A 570 24.48 3.58 -19.56
CA GLY A 570 25.16 4.48 -20.48
C GLY A 570 24.70 4.41 -21.94
N ALA A 571 23.98 3.34 -22.32
CA ALA A 571 23.42 3.16 -23.65
C ALA A 571 21.99 3.71 -23.80
N GLN A 572 21.29 3.94 -22.69
CA GLN A 572 19.91 4.39 -22.67
C GLN A 572 19.77 5.91 -22.79
N ASP A 573 18.64 6.38 -23.32
CA ASP A 573 18.26 7.80 -23.20
C ASP A 573 17.77 8.07 -21.77
N PHE A 574 18.37 9.06 -21.12
CA PHE A 574 18.03 9.44 -19.75
C PHE A 574 16.59 9.96 -19.61
N ALA A 575 16.01 10.52 -20.68
CA ALA A 575 14.63 10.97 -20.65
C ALA A 575 13.65 9.79 -20.52
N ASP A 576 13.88 8.71 -21.27
CA ASP A 576 13.05 7.51 -21.25
C ASP A 576 13.26 6.72 -19.95
N LEU A 577 14.49 6.72 -19.42
CA LEU A 577 14.83 6.06 -18.17
C LEU A 577 14.13 6.69 -16.95
N ALA A 578 13.90 8.01 -16.97
CA ALA A 578 13.21 8.72 -15.90
C ALA A 578 11.72 8.33 -15.77
N GLU A 579 11.12 7.83 -16.85
CA GLU A 579 9.74 7.32 -16.87
C GLU A 579 9.67 5.80 -16.55
N SER A 580 10.82 5.12 -16.45
CA SER A 580 10.96 3.67 -16.26
C SER A 580 11.32 3.31 -14.80
N GLU A 581 10.41 3.55 -13.87
CA GLU A 581 10.67 3.41 -12.43
C GLU A 581 11.05 1.98 -12.00
N ASP A 582 10.36 0.94 -12.48
CA ASP A 582 10.61 -0.45 -12.09
C ASP A 582 11.94 -0.97 -12.63
N LEU A 583 12.33 -0.49 -13.81
CA LEU A 583 13.65 -0.76 -14.38
C LEU A 583 14.75 -0.21 -13.48
N LEU A 584 14.61 1.05 -13.06
CA LEU A 584 15.59 1.69 -12.19
C LEU A 584 15.66 1.03 -10.81
N VAL A 585 14.52 0.62 -10.24
CA VAL A 585 14.49 -0.17 -8.99
C VAL A 585 15.27 -1.46 -9.16
N THR A 586 14.97 -2.25 -10.20
CA THR A 586 15.66 -3.52 -10.49
C THR A 586 17.16 -3.32 -10.68
N MET A 587 17.56 -2.24 -11.36
CA MET A 587 18.96 -1.87 -11.53
C MET A 587 19.65 -1.55 -10.21
N VAL A 588 19.00 -0.78 -9.33
CA VAL A 588 19.54 -0.41 -8.01
C VAL A 588 19.64 -1.63 -7.09
N GLU A 589 18.64 -2.52 -7.10
CA GLU A 589 18.67 -3.78 -6.35
C GLU A 589 19.84 -4.67 -6.80
N THR A 590 20.00 -4.89 -8.12
CA THR A 590 21.11 -5.68 -8.66
C THR A 590 22.46 -5.03 -8.35
N LEU A 591 22.54 -3.70 -8.43
CA LEU A 591 23.75 -2.94 -8.10
C LEU A 591 24.09 -3.02 -6.61
N ARG A 592 23.10 -2.89 -5.72
CA ARG A 592 23.24 -3.08 -4.27
C ARG A 592 23.80 -4.46 -4.00
N ASP A 593 23.14 -5.51 -4.49
CA ASP A 593 23.54 -6.89 -4.24
C ASP A 593 24.98 -7.14 -4.71
N ALA A 594 25.40 -6.55 -5.84
CA ALA A 594 26.78 -6.60 -6.31
C ALA A 594 27.75 -5.81 -5.42
N ILE A 595 27.39 -4.61 -4.95
CA ILE A 595 28.21 -3.77 -4.06
C ILE A 595 28.44 -4.46 -2.71
N LEU A 596 27.40 -5.10 -2.16
CA LEU A 596 27.45 -5.70 -0.82
C LEU A 596 28.32 -6.95 -0.73
N LEU A 597 28.68 -7.59 -1.87
CA LEU A 597 29.62 -8.72 -1.90
C LEU A 597 31.00 -8.35 -1.34
N ASP A 598 31.60 -7.28 -1.87
CA ASP A 598 32.83 -6.66 -1.36
C ASP A 598 32.73 -5.15 -1.54
N LYS A 599 32.48 -4.47 -0.43
CA LYS A 599 32.26 -3.03 -0.37
C LYS A 599 33.50 -2.21 -0.76
N GLN A 600 34.70 -2.81 -0.83
CA GLN A 600 35.91 -2.13 -1.32
C GLN A 600 35.80 -1.72 -2.80
N VAL A 601 34.90 -2.34 -3.56
CA VAL A 601 34.61 -1.94 -4.95
C VAL A 601 34.13 -0.48 -5.04
N CYS A 602 33.52 0.06 -3.97
CA CYS A 602 33.10 1.46 -3.93
C CYS A 602 34.30 2.43 -3.97
N LEU A 603 35.49 2.00 -3.53
CA LEU A 603 36.70 2.83 -3.56
C LEU A 603 37.35 2.82 -4.95
N THR A 604 37.42 1.66 -5.59
CA THR A 604 38.22 1.44 -6.81
C THR A 604 37.42 1.36 -8.12
N GLY A 605 36.14 0.99 -8.05
CA GLY A 605 35.23 0.81 -9.20
C GLY A 605 34.17 1.90 -9.34
N SER A 606 33.29 1.78 -10.33
CA SER A 606 32.23 2.75 -10.65
C SER A 606 30.89 2.49 -9.93
N GLY A 607 30.82 1.50 -9.03
CA GLY A 607 29.54 1.08 -8.42
C GLY A 607 28.83 2.22 -7.67
N LEU A 608 29.58 2.97 -6.87
CA LEU A 608 29.04 4.12 -6.13
C LEU A 608 28.66 5.30 -7.06
N ASP A 609 29.43 5.50 -8.13
CA ASP A 609 29.17 6.55 -9.11
C ASP A 609 27.87 6.24 -9.89
N LEU A 610 27.65 4.97 -10.22
CA LEU A 610 26.42 4.49 -10.85
C LEU A 610 25.21 4.63 -9.92
N LEU A 611 25.36 4.25 -8.65
CA LEU A 611 24.31 4.37 -7.64
C LEU A 611 23.84 5.83 -7.50
N PHE A 612 24.78 6.77 -7.41
CA PHE A 612 24.45 8.20 -7.34
C PHE A 612 23.92 8.76 -8.65
N THR A 613 24.34 8.22 -9.80
CA THR A 613 23.77 8.61 -11.10
C THR A 613 22.29 8.27 -11.17
N ILE A 614 21.90 7.05 -10.78
CA ILE A 614 20.49 6.64 -10.74
C ILE A 614 19.71 7.48 -9.71
N ALA A 615 20.26 7.64 -8.51
CA ALA A 615 19.64 8.45 -7.46
C ALA A 615 19.41 9.91 -7.90
N SER A 616 20.32 10.48 -8.69
CA SER A 616 20.19 11.87 -9.17
C SER A 616 18.99 12.11 -10.09
N GLN A 617 18.52 11.09 -10.79
CA GLN A 617 17.38 11.18 -11.71
C GLN A 617 16.07 10.80 -11.03
N SER A 618 16.11 9.92 -10.03
CA SER A 618 14.92 9.30 -9.45
C SER A 618 14.81 9.48 -7.94
N ALA A 619 15.35 10.55 -7.38
CA ALA A 619 15.25 10.85 -5.95
C ALA A 619 13.80 11.00 -5.46
N ASN A 620 12.86 11.34 -6.35
CA ASN A 620 11.42 11.40 -6.04
C ASN A 620 10.80 10.01 -5.81
N ASN A 621 11.42 8.95 -6.33
CA ASN A 621 10.97 7.59 -6.09
C ASN A 621 11.50 7.14 -4.72
N PHE A 622 10.57 6.95 -3.78
CA PHE A 622 10.88 6.60 -2.40
C PHE A 622 11.66 5.28 -2.28
N ASN A 623 11.31 4.26 -3.09
CA ASN A 623 11.99 2.96 -3.06
C ASN A 623 13.46 3.09 -3.43
N ILE A 624 13.77 3.81 -4.53
CA ILE A 624 15.14 4.06 -4.95
C ILE A 624 15.92 4.83 -3.87
N SER A 625 15.32 5.89 -3.31
CA SER A 625 15.96 6.67 -2.25
C SER A 625 16.27 5.84 -1.00
N CYS A 626 15.36 4.95 -0.58
CA CYS A 626 15.59 4.02 0.53
C CYS A 626 16.71 3.03 0.22
N LEU A 627 16.66 2.38 -0.94
CA LEU A 627 17.68 1.42 -1.37
C LEU A 627 19.08 2.06 -1.41
N VAL A 628 19.19 3.29 -1.92
CA VAL A 628 20.45 4.03 -1.97
C VAL A 628 20.92 4.40 -0.56
N ASP A 629 20.02 4.83 0.33
CA ASP A 629 20.35 5.17 1.72
C ASP A 629 20.89 3.96 2.50
N GLU A 630 20.17 2.83 2.47
CA GLU A 630 20.55 1.60 3.16
C GLU A 630 21.88 1.04 2.62
N THR A 631 22.01 0.95 1.29
CA THR A 631 23.26 0.48 0.65
C THR A 631 24.43 1.36 1.06
N PHE A 632 24.24 2.68 1.08
CA PHE A 632 25.30 3.61 1.42
C PHE A 632 25.65 3.59 2.92
N GLU A 633 24.67 3.46 3.81
CA GLU A 633 24.90 3.30 5.25
C GLU A 633 25.75 2.07 5.53
N GLU A 634 25.43 0.92 4.94
CA GLU A 634 26.22 -0.30 5.07
C GLU A 634 27.65 -0.14 4.53
N VAL A 635 27.82 0.52 3.37
CA VAL A 635 29.15 0.80 2.79
C VAL A 635 29.96 1.70 3.71
N ALA A 636 29.35 2.77 4.24
CA ALA A 636 30.01 3.69 5.16
C ALA A 636 30.41 3.00 6.47
N GLU A 637 29.53 2.17 7.04
CA GLU A 637 29.79 1.42 8.27
C GLU A 637 30.95 0.44 8.11
N ASP A 638 30.94 -0.40 7.08
CA ASP A 638 31.96 -1.44 6.91
C ASP A 638 33.32 -0.87 6.49
N LEU A 639 33.35 0.16 5.62
CA LEU A 639 34.62 0.81 5.25
C LEU A 639 35.20 1.62 6.42
N SER A 640 34.35 2.13 7.32
CA SER A 640 34.78 2.71 8.58
C SER A 640 35.44 1.64 9.46
N LYS A 641 34.80 0.49 9.65
CA LYS A 641 35.37 -0.66 10.40
C LYS A 641 36.66 -1.21 9.78
N ALA A 642 36.81 -1.15 8.46
CA ALA A 642 38.01 -1.63 7.75
C ALA A 642 39.27 -0.80 8.03
N GLY A 643 39.11 0.48 8.39
CA GLY A 643 40.19 1.34 8.87
C GLY A 643 40.15 2.77 8.33
N PRO A 644 40.99 3.67 8.88
CA PRO A 644 40.94 5.11 8.60
C PRO A 644 41.31 5.47 7.16
N ASP A 645 42.17 4.70 6.50
CA ASP A 645 42.57 4.94 5.11
C ASP A 645 41.40 4.69 4.14
N ALA A 646 40.67 3.58 4.33
CA ALA A 646 39.50 3.24 3.53
C ALA A 646 38.39 4.30 3.68
N TYR A 647 38.09 4.71 4.91
CA TYR A 647 37.12 5.78 5.17
C TYR A 647 37.54 7.14 4.57
N THR A 648 38.83 7.46 4.62
CA THR A 648 39.37 8.70 4.00
C THR A 648 39.20 8.68 2.48
N GLN A 649 39.46 7.54 1.83
CA GLN A 649 39.24 7.36 0.39
C GLN A 649 37.75 7.47 0.03
N LEU A 650 36.86 6.89 0.84
CA LEU A 650 35.41 7.01 0.67
C LEU A 650 34.97 8.49 0.74
N CYS A 651 35.42 9.22 1.75
CA CYS A 651 35.13 10.66 1.90
C CYS A 651 35.63 11.45 0.68
N ALA A 652 36.85 11.17 0.21
CA ALA A 652 37.42 11.86 -0.95
C ALA A 652 36.61 11.63 -2.23
N LYS A 653 35.96 10.47 -2.37
CA LYS A 653 35.13 10.13 -3.54
C LYS A 653 33.73 10.70 -3.46
N VAL A 654 33.08 10.63 -2.30
CA VAL A 654 31.66 10.96 -2.11
C VAL A 654 31.42 12.46 -1.93
N LEU A 655 32.27 13.14 -1.15
CA LEU A 655 32.04 14.54 -0.78
C LEU A 655 31.88 15.48 -1.99
N PRO A 656 32.65 15.39 -3.09
CA PRO A 656 32.46 16.26 -4.24
C PRO A 656 31.04 16.22 -4.82
N SER A 657 30.45 15.03 -4.94
CA SER A 657 29.10 14.83 -5.48
C SER A 657 28.04 15.41 -4.54
N LEU A 658 28.11 15.09 -3.24
CA LEU A 658 27.16 15.62 -2.26
C LEU A 658 27.24 17.15 -2.13
N MET A 659 28.45 17.71 -2.12
CA MET A 659 28.64 19.17 -2.08
C MET A 659 28.12 19.85 -3.35
N GLY A 660 28.27 19.21 -4.52
CA GLY A 660 27.73 19.69 -5.79
C GLY A 660 26.20 19.77 -5.79
N VAL A 661 25.52 18.78 -5.19
CA VAL A 661 24.06 18.81 -5.01
C VAL A 661 23.64 20.01 -4.16
N PHE A 662 24.31 20.26 -3.03
CA PHE A 662 24.00 21.42 -2.17
C PHE A 662 24.28 22.78 -2.83
N ASP A 663 25.18 22.84 -3.82
CA ASP A 663 25.43 24.07 -4.58
C ASP A 663 24.34 24.39 -5.60
N MET A 664 23.66 23.37 -6.11
CA MET A 664 22.59 23.49 -7.10
C MET A 664 21.19 23.52 -6.47
N GLY A 665 21.02 22.91 -5.28
CA GLY A 665 19.74 22.78 -4.60
C GLY A 665 19.12 24.11 -4.15
N THR A 666 17.80 24.23 -4.34
CA THR A 666 16.99 25.31 -3.79
C THR A 666 16.76 25.09 -2.30
N LEU A 667 17.11 26.07 -1.46
CA LEU A 667 17.00 25.94 0.00
C LEU A 667 15.58 26.20 0.55
N THR A 668 14.68 26.70 -0.29
CA THR A 668 13.34 27.14 0.12
C THR A 668 12.20 26.25 -0.37
N GLU A 669 12.48 25.33 -1.28
CA GLU A 669 11.51 24.40 -1.85
C GLU A 669 11.99 22.97 -1.59
N GLU A 670 11.05 22.07 -1.32
CA GLU A 670 11.30 20.64 -1.13
C GLU A 670 11.99 20.08 -2.38
N ASN A 671 13.14 19.43 -2.17
CA ASN A 671 13.94 18.88 -3.25
C ASN A 671 14.46 17.51 -2.81
N ALA A 672 13.83 16.45 -3.32
CA ALA A 672 14.11 15.08 -2.92
C ALA A 672 15.61 14.70 -3.07
N LEU A 673 16.28 15.19 -4.10
CA LEU A 673 17.71 14.95 -4.30
C LEU A 673 18.57 15.64 -3.24
N THR A 674 18.19 16.85 -2.82
CA THR A 674 18.88 17.60 -1.76
C THR A 674 18.67 16.93 -0.39
N ASN A 675 17.44 16.43 -0.13
CA ASN A 675 17.12 15.67 1.08
C ASN A 675 17.91 14.35 1.12
N LEU A 676 17.92 13.58 0.03
CA LEU A 676 18.71 12.36 -0.08
C LEU A 676 20.21 12.65 0.14
N ALA A 677 20.78 13.68 -0.50
CA ALA A 677 22.18 14.04 -0.30
C ALA A 677 22.50 14.41 1.16
N ALA A 678 21.58 15.08 1.86
CA ALA A 678 21.72 15.39 3.29
C ALA A 678 21.64 14.14 4.16
N THR A 679 20.73 13.22 3.84
CA THR A 679 20.62 11.91 4.52
C THR A 679 21.90 11.10 4.35
N LEU A 680 22.39 10.94 3.11
CA LEU A 680 23.65 10.24 2.84
C LEU A 680 24.83 10.87 3.57
N LEU A 681 24.93 12.21 3.60
CA LEU A 681 25.96 12.90 4.37
C LEU A 681 25.83 12.64 5.88
N SER A 682 24.60 12.60 6.39
CA SER A 682 24.32 12.24 7.78
C SER A 682 24.81 10.82 8.09
N LYS A 683 24.52 9.82 7.23
CA LYS A 683 25.03 8.44 7.39
C LYS A 683 26.56 8.37 7.33
N LEU A 684 27.18 9.06 6.37
CA LEU A 684 28.64 9.14 6.26
C LEU A 684 29.26 9.66 7.56
N SER A 685 28.70 10.75 8.12
CA SER A 685 29.17 11.33 9.38
C SER A 685 28.87 10.48 10.61
N LYS A 686 27.74 9.76 10.64
CA LYS A 686 27.34 8.85 11.72
C LYS A 686 28.39 7.74 11.91
N HIS A 687 28.86 7.15 10.81
CA HIS A 687 29.91 6.14 10.80
C HIS A 687 31.32 6.74 10.65
N GLY A 688 31.52 7.99 11.10
CA GLY A 688 32.83 8.63 11.13
C GLY A 688 33.88 7.86 11.92
N GLN A 689 35.15 8.05 11.56
CA GLN A 689 36.29 7.60 12.36
C GLN A 689 36.68 8.68 13.39
N GLU A 690 37.26 8.25 14.51
CA GLU A 690 37.81 9.14 15.53
C GLU A 690 39.35 9.11 15.48
N PRO A 691 40.05 10.16 14.98
CA PRO A 691 39.53 11.44 14.47
C PRO A 691 39.04 11.39 13.01
N LEU A 692 38.24 12.38 12.62
CA LEU A 692 37.72 12.51 11.25
C LEU A 692 38.84 12.84 10.25
N PRO A 693 38.67 12.51 8.96
CA PRO A 693 39.65 12.84 7.92
C PRO A 693 39.99 14.33 7.89
N ASN A 694 41.27 14.65 7.66
CA ASN A 694 41.72 16.03 7.58
C ASN A 694 40.99 16.77 6.44
N GLY A 695 40.37 17.91 6.79
CA GLY A 695 39.63 18.72 5.83
C GLY A 695 38.16 18.31 5.66
N PHE A 696 37.67 17.28 6.35
CA PHE A 696 36.25 16.90 6.36
C PHE A 696 35.38 18.07 6.85
N VAL A 697 35.66 18.58 8.06
CA VAL A 697 34.93 19.73 8.63
C VAL A 697 35.03 20.97 7.71
N ALA A 698 36.20 21.23 7.15
CA ALA A 698 36.43 22.39 6.30
C ALA A 698 35.64 22.34 4.97
N THR A 699 35.36 21.14 4.47
CA THR A 699 34.59 20.91 3.24
C THR A 699 33.09 20.96 3.50
N VAL A 700 32.64 20.29 4.58
CA VAL A 700 31.22 20.04 4.84
C VAL A 700 30.53 21.21 5.56
N MET A 701 31.17 21.79 6.58
CA MET A 701 30.52 22.80 7.44
C MET A 701 30.07 24.07 6.73
N PRO A 702 30.76 24.63 5.72
CA PRO A 702 30.26 25.79 5.00
C PRO A 702 28.87 25.55 4.37
N LYS A 703 28.64 24.36 3.80
CA LYS A 703 27.35 24.00 3.18
C LYS A 703 26.27 23.76 4.23
N LEU A 704 26.58 22.95 5.25
CA LEU A 704 25.65 22.69 6.35
C LEU A 704 25.24 23.96 7.08
N ASN A 705 26.17 24.88 7.32
CA ASN A 705 25.85 26.16 7.95
C ASN A 705 24.91 27.00 7.07
N ARG A 706 25.06 26.98 5.75
CA ARG A 706 24.13 27.68 4.85
C ARG A 706 22.73 27.06 4.93
N ILE A 707 22.64 25.73 4.79
CA ILE A 707 21.38 24.98 4.88
C ILE A 707 20.68 25.26 6.22
N LEU A 708 21.40 25.06 7.32
CA LEU A 708 20.91 25.25 8.69
C LEU A 708 20.66 26.72 9.04
N MET A 709 20.99 27.70 8.19
CA MET A 709 20.65 29.11 8.39
C MET A 709 19.60 29.66 7.42
N GLU A 710 19.39 29.02 6.27
CA GLU A 710 18.50 29.52 5.21
C GLU A 710 17.30 28.59 4.94
N ALA A 711 17.44 27.27 5.13
CA ALA A 711 16.42 26.31 4.71
C ALA A 711 15.19 26.27 5.62
N THR A 712 14.05 25.89 5.03
CA THR A 712 12.75 25.72 5.72
C THR A 712 12.18 24.31 5.57
N ASP A 713 12.89 23.42 4.89
CA ASP A 713 12.48 22.03 4.68
C ASP A 713 12.81 21.18 5.91
N ASP A 714 11.82 20.42 6.39
CA ASP A 714 11.90 19.68 7.66
C ASP A 714 12.95 18.56 7.61
N GLU A 715 12.94 17.75 6.54
CA GLU A 715 13.84 16.59 6.40
C GLU A 715 15.28 17.04 6.22
N LEU A 716 15.49 18.07 5.40
CA LEU A 716 16.79 18.69 5.17
C LEU A 716 17.39 19.23 6.47
N LEU A 717 16.59 19.94 7.28
CA LEU A 717 17.04 20.48 8.56
C LEU A 717 17.37 19.37 9.57
N LYS A 718 16.57 18.31 9.66
CA LYS A 718 16.84 17.15 10.52
C LYS A 718 18.15 16.44 10.13
N ALA A 719 18.32 16.14 8.85
CA ALA A 719 19.51 15.45 8.34
C ALA A 719 20.78 16.31 8.51
N ALA A 720 20.71 17.60 8.19
CA ALA A 720 21.82 18.53 8.37
C ALA A 720 22.19 18.71 9.85
N THR A 721 21.20 18.79 10.75
CA THR A 721 21.43 18.91 12.20
C THR A 721 22.10 17.66 12.75
N SER A 722 21.63 16.48 12.33
CA SER A 722 22.23 15.19 12.68
C SER A 722 23.68 15.08 12.21
N CYS A 723 24.00 15.57 11.01
CA CYS A 723 25.37 15.58 10.52
C CYS A 723 26.30 16.43 11.39
N VAL A 724 25.88 17.66 11.77
CA VAL A 724 26.68 18.51 12.68
C VAL A 724 26.86 17.85 14.05
N ARG A 725 25.82 17.21 14.59
CA ARG A 725 25.92 16.43 15.82
C ARG A 725 26.96 15.32 15.69
N ASN A 726 26.91 14.52 14.63
CA ASN A 726 27.83 13.41 14.43
C ASN A 726 29.29 13.89 14.25
N ILE A 727 29.51 15.03 13.60
CA ILE A 727 30.83 15.66 13.51
C ILE A 727 31.41 15.97 14.90
N LEU A 728 30.58 16.48 15.83
CA LEU A 728 30.99 16.78 17.20
C LEU A 728 31.27 15.52 18.02
N VAL A 729 30.47 14.46 17.84
CA VAL A 729 30.68 13.16 18.49
C VAL A 729 32.08 12.64 18.17
N HIS A 730 32.42 12.60 16.87
CA HIS A 730 33.66 11.97 16.38
C HIS A 730 34.90 12.86 16.45
N ASP A 731 34.81 14.16 16.14
CA ASP A 731 35.97 15.07 16.15
C ASP A 731 35.63 16.52 16.52
N TYR A 732 35.19 16.73 17.76
CA TYR A 732 34.99 18.05 18.33
C TYR A 732 36.24 18.95 18.30
N LYS A 733 37.46 18.37 18.25
CA LYS A 733 38.71 19.15 18.23
C LYS A 733 38.87 19.84 16.88
N GLN A 734 38.77 19.08 15.78
CA GLN A 734 38.81 19.64 14.44
C GLN A 734 37.69 20.68 14.24
N PHE A 735 36.50 20.42 14.77
CA PHE A 735 35.38 21.36 14.72
C PHE A 735 35.66 22.68 15.47
N PHE A 736 36.18 22.64 16.70
CA PHE A 736 36.45 23.86 17.47
C PHE A 736 37.68 24.65 16.96
N GLU A 737 38.64 23.98 16.34
CA GLU A 737 39.80 24.63 15.69
C GLU A 737 39.43 25.26 14.35
N TRP A 738 38.39 24.76 13.67
CA TRP A 738 37.91 25.30 12.41
C TRP A 738 37.41 26.75 12.54
N ARG A 739 37.62 27.52 11.48
CA ARG A 739 37.17 28.91 11.31
C ARG A 739 36.51 29.04 9.94
N ASN A 740 35.36 29.71 9.89
CA ASN A 740 34.70 30.00 8.61
C ASN A 740 35.41 31.15 7.85
N GLU A 741 34.93 31.46 6.64
CA GLU A 741 35.46 32.54 5.80
C GLU A 741 35.41 33.93 6.46
N GLN A 742 34.50 34.12 7.42
CA GLN A 742 34.35 35.36 8.20
C GLN A 742 35.21 35.38 9.48
N GLY A 743 36.00 34.32 9.74
CA GLY A 743 36.84 34.19 10.93
C GLY A 743 36.12 33.76 12.21
N LYS A 744 34.83 33.39 12.14
CA LYS A 744 34.06 32.86 13.27
C LYS A 744 34.48 31.43 13.62
N GLY A 745 34.54 31.13 14.91
CA GLY A 745 34.88 29.79 15.43
C GLY A 745 33.76 28.77 15.24
N GLY A 746 34.12 27.49 15.09
CA GLY A 746 33.13 26.41 15.01
C GLY A 746 32.13 26.39 16.17
N LEU A 747 32.59 26.67 17.40
CA LEU A 747 31.71 26.78 18.57
C LEU A 747 30.68 27.91 18.44
N GLU A 748 31.10 29.08 17.94
CA GLU A 748 30.18 30.21 17.70
C GLU A 748 29.12 29.82 16.65
N ILE A 749 29.54 29.12 15.61
CA ILE A 749 28.64 28.67 14.53
C ILE A 749 27.61 27.66 15.04
N ALA A 750 28.03 26.67 15.84
CA ALA A 750 27.11 25.71 16.45
C ALA A 750 26.06 26.42 17.34
N LEU A 751 26.47 27.41 18.15
CA LEU A 751 25.55 28.16 19.00
C LEU A 751 24.54 28.98 18.19
N VAL A 752 24.97 29.60 17.08
CA VAL A 752 24.07 30.35 16.19
C VAL A 752 23.06 29.42 15.48
N ILE A 753 23.50 28.24 15.05
CA ILE A 753 22.62 27.22 14.47
C ILE A 753 21.56 26.79 15.48
N ILE A 754 21.98 26.46 16.71
CA ILE A 754 21.04 26.04 17.77
C ILE A 754 20.05 27.17 18.10
N ASP A 755 20.51 28.42 18.19
CA ASP A 755 19.64 29.58 18.45
C ASP A 755 18.57 29.74 17.36
N ARG A 756 18.93 29.57 16.07
CA ARG A 756 17.96 29.57 14.97
C ARG A 756 16.93 28.44 15.11
N LEU A 757 17.39 27.21 15.31
CA LEU A 757 16.55 26.02 15.34
C LEU A 757 15.62 26.00 16.57
N LEU A 758 16.03 26.58 17.69
CA LEU A 758 15.17 26.81 18.85
C LEU A 758 14.23 28.01 18.67
N GLY A 759 14.49 28.87 17.69
CA GLY A 759 13.74 30.08 17.41
C GLY A 759 12.29 29.80 16.98
N PRO A 760 11.36 30.75 17.20
CA PRO A 760 9.94 30.58 16.87
C PRO A 760 9.66 30.50 15.37
N SER A 761 10.65 30.82 14.53
CA SER A 761 10.55 30.73 13.06
C SER A 761 10.63 29.30 12.53
N VAL A 762 11.14 28.36 13.31
CA VAL A 762 11.24 26.95 12.98
C VAL A 762 10.17 26.20 13.77
N ASP A 763 9.39 25.37 13.11
CA ASP A 763 8.37 24.54 13.74
C ASP A 763 9.00 23.34 14.50
N ASP A 764 8.18 22.64 15.27
CA ASP A 764 8.65 21.55 16.13
C ASP A 764 9.17 20.34 15.33
N ASN A 765 8.67 20.09 14.12
CA ASN A 765 9.08 18.95 13.30
C ASN A 765 10.47 19.21 12.73
N SER A 766 10.66 20.34 12.05
CA SER A 766 11.98 20.80 11.56
C SER A 766 13.07 20.79 12.64
N ALA A 767 12.73 21.17 13.88
CA ALA A 767 13.68 21.31 14.98
C ALA A 767 13.92 20.01 15.77
N ALA A 768 13.35 18.87 15.38
CA ALA A 768 13.34 17.62 16.17
C ALA A 768 14.74 17.18 16.66
N GLU A 769 15.80 17.38 15.86
CA GLU A 769 17.16 16.92 16.17
C GLU A 769 18.01 17.92 16.98
N VAL A 770 17.53 19.16 17.20
CA VAL A 770 18.35 20.23 17.79
C VAL A 770 18.77 19.95 19.24
N GLY A 771 17.94 19.25 20.02
CA GLY A 771 18.24 18.93 21.40
C GLY A 771 19.45 17.99 21.51
N GLY A 772 19.54 17.00 20.62
CA GLY A 772 20.72 16.14 20.52
C GLY A 772 22.01 16.92 20.20
N LEU A 773 21.94 17.86 19.25
CA LEU A 773 23.08 18.75 18.93
C LEU A 773 23.47 19.63 20.12
N ALA A 774 22.48 20.24 20.79
CA ALA A 774 22.71 21.11 21.94
C ALA A 774 23.37 20.35 23.11
N ALA A 775 22.90 19.13 23.38
CA ALA A 775 23.49 18.28 24.41
C ALA A 775 24.96 17.94 24.09
N GLU A 776 25.25 17.59 22.85
CA GLU A 776 26.62 17.24 22.40
C GLU A 776 27.59 18.42 22.52
N VAL A 777 27.15 19.63 22.13
CA VAL A 777 27.94 20.86 22.30
C VAL A 777 28.27 21.12 23.76
N VAL A 778 27.28 20.96 24.65
CA VAL A 778 27.45 21.17 26.09
C VAL A 778 28.45 20.18 26.68
N GLU A 779 28.34 18.90 26.30
CA GLU A 779 29.21 17.84 26.78
C GLU A 779 30.67 18.02 26.30
N LYS A 780 30.89 18.27 25.00
CA LYS A 780 32.23 18.34 24.41
C LYS A 780 32.94 19.67 24.63
N ALA A 781 32.22 20.79 24.66
CA ALA A 781 32.82 22.10 24.93
C ALA A 781 33.11 22.31 26.42
N GLY A 782 32.24 21.78 27.29
CA GLY A 782 32.30 21.94 28.74
C GLY A 782 32.03 23.38 29.20
N ALA A 783 31.85 23.53 30.52
CA ALA A 783 31.53 24.83 31.13
C ALA A 783 32.62 25.90 30.92
N GLU A 784 33.90 25.49 30.84
CA GLU A 784 35.03 26.42 30.68
C GLU A 784 35.05 27.13 29.32
N ARG A 785 34.75 26.41 28.21
CA ARG A 785 34.75 27.02 26.86
C ARG A 785 33.44 27.73 26.54
N LEU A 786 32.32 27.25 27.08
CA LEU A 786 31.02 27.87 26.87
C LEU A 786 30.84 29.14 27.71
N GLY A 787 31.40 29.19 28.92
CA GLY A 787 31.30 30.35 29.80
C GLY A 787 29.87 30.88 29.93
N PRO A 788 29.58 32.15 29.60
CA PRO A 788 28.24 32.74 29.72
C PRO A 788 27.23 32.18 28.71
N TYR A 789 27.68 31.56 27.61
CA TYR A 789 26.80 31.01 26.59
C TYR A 789 26.07 29.75 27.05
N LEU A 790 26.60 29.02 28.04
CA LEU A 790 25.94 27.84 28.63
C LEU A 790 24.59 28.22 29.23
N GLU A 791 24.54 29.28 30.04
CA GLU A 791 23.29 29.74 30.65
C GLU A 791 22.28 30.21 29.59
N GLN A 792 22.75 30.90 28.54
CA GLN A 792 21.89 31.39 27.46
C GLN A 792 21.25 30.23 26.68
N LEU A 793 22.07 29.24 26.31
CA LEU A 793 21.64 28.04 25.60
C LEU A 793 20.57 27.27 26.40
N LEU A 794 20.86 26.97 27.68
CA LEU A 794 19.92 26.21 28.51
C LEU A 794 18.62 26.97 28.79
N ARG A 795 18.66 28.31 28.86
CA ARG A 795 17.44 29.14 28.92
C ARG A 795 16.62 29.05 27.64
N ALA A 796 17.26 29.08 26.48
CA ALA A 796 16.58 28.93 25.19
C ALA A 796 15.90 27.56 25.06
N VAL A 797 16.59 26.48 25.45
CA VAL A 797 16.03 25.11 25.49
C VAL A 797 14.83 25.03 26.43
N ALA A 798 14.94 25.57 27.66
CA ALA A 798 13.83 25.57 28.61
C ALA A 798 12.61 26.36 28.11
N PHE A 799 12.85 27.51 27.46
CA PHE A 799 11.79 28.32 26.87
C PHE A 799 11.08 27.57 25.74
N ARG A 800 11.85 26.98 24.82
CA ARG A 800 11.29 26.25 23.68
C ARG A 800 10.57 24.98 24.09
N LEU A 801 11.04 24.28 25.12
CA LEU A 801 10.35 23.11 25.70
C LEU A 801 8.97 23.49 26.28
N GLY A 802 8.83 24.68 26.84
CA GLY A 802 7.55 25.18 27.35
C GLY A 802 6.47 25.34 26.28
N THR A 803 6.86 25.72 25.07
CA THR A 803 5.94 25.92 23.93
C THR A 803 5.78 24.69 23.04
N ALA A 804 6.69 23.71 23.13
CA ALA A 804 6.70 22.53 22.29
C ALA A 804 5.44 21.66 22.47
N THR A 805 4.93 21.13 21.36
CA THR A 805 3.72 20.31 21.29
C THR A 805 3.98 18.90 20.77
N GLN A 806 5.01 18.71 19.95
CA GLN A 806 5.35 17.41 19.35
C GLN A 806 6.22 16.55 20.29
N ALA A 807 5.88 15.26 20.43
CA ALA A 807 6.52 14.36 21.39
C ALA A 807 8.02 14.15 21.15
N GLN A 808 8.43 13.90 19.90
CA GLN A 808 9.83 13.67 19.53
C GLN A 808 10.70 14.90 19.82
N PHE A 809 10.20 16.10 19.53
CA PHE A 809 10.90 17.34 19.83
C PHE A 809 10.98 17.62 21.34
N ILE A 810 9.90 17.34 22.08
CA ILE A 810 9.89 17.40 23.54
C ILE A 810 10.96 16.46 24.12
N GLN A 811 11.04 15.21 23.66
CA GLN A 811 12.06 14.25 24.06
C GLN A 811 13.47 14.80 23.80
N SER A 812 13.73 15.28 22.58
CA SER A 812 15.03 15.84 22.18
C SER A 812 15.49 16.97 23.10
N LEU A 813 14.60 17.91 23.44
CA LEU A 813 14.92 19.02 24.35
C LEU A 813 15.12 18.56 25.80
N ILE A 814 14.32 17.60 26.27
CA ILE A 814 14.46 17.03 27.62
C ILE A 814 15.81 16.34 27.78
N LEU A 815 16.28 15.64 26.74
CA LEU A 815 17.56 14.91 26.79
C LEU A 815 18.76 15.82 27.09
N VAL A 816 18.68 17.11 26.76
CA VAL A 816 19.69 18.11 27.16
C VAL A 816 19.81 18.18 28.68
N PHE A 817 18.68 18.29 29.39
CA PHE A 817 18.66 18.34 30.85
C PHE A 817 18.91 16.98 31.49
N ALA A 818 18.46 15.88 30.84
CA ALA A 818 18.71 14.52 31.30
C ALA A 818 20.22 14.23 31.33
N ARG A 819 20.92 14.45 30.21
CA ARG A 819 22.38 14.23 30.11
C ARG A 819 23.17 15.09 31.09
N LEU A 820 22.82 16.36 31.25
CA LEU A 820 23.42 17.23 32.28
C LEU A 820 23.19 16.71 33.70
N SER A 821 22.02 16.16 33.98
CA SER A 821 21.69 15.59 35.29
C SER A 821 22.47 14.30 35.58
N LEU A 822 22.97 13.60 34.56
CA LEU A 822 23.91 12.49 34.73
C LEU A 822 25.24 12.96 35.32
N VAL A 823 25.70 14.17 34.98
CA VAL A 823 26.94 14.75 35.49
C VAL A 823 26.70 15.46 36.83
N SER A 824 25.71 16.36 36.91
CA SER A 824 25.47 17.18 38.11
C SER A 824 24.00 17.60 38.24
N ALA A 825 23.15 16.67 38.69
CA ALA A 825 21.72 16.88 38.91
C ALA A 825 21.40 18.11 39.82
N ARG A 826 22.23 18.38 40.84
CA ARG A 826 22.01 19.52 41.73
C ARG A 826 22.18 20.87 41.04
N GLU A 827 23.19 20.99 40.16
CA GLU A 827 23.44 22.22 39.41
C GLU A 827 22.31 22.49 38.40
N VAL A 828 21.78 21.43 37.78
CA VAL A 828 20.60 21.54 36.89
C VAL A 828 19.39 22.06 37.64
N LEU A 829 19.11 21.55 38.85
CA LEU A 829 18.01 22.06 39.69
C LEU A 829 18.22 23.52 40.09
N ASP A 830 19.42 23.88 40.54
CA ASP A 830 19.75 25.24 40.96
C ASP A 830 19.63 26.24 39.80
N PHE A 831 20.09 25.83 38.61
CA PHE A 831 19.93 26.60 37.38
C PHE A 831 18.46 26.78 37.02
N LEU A 832 17.69 25.70 36.88
CA LEU A 832 16.28 25.76 36.46
C LEU A 832 15.42 26.54 37.47
N ALA A 833 15.73 26.47 38.76
CA ALA A 833 15.07 27.25 39.80
C ALA A 833 15.35 28.77 39.66
N GLY A 834 16.51 29.15 39.12
CA GLY A 834 16.89 30.54 38.84
C GLY A 834 16.40 31.07 37.48
N VAL A 835 15.85 30.21 36.62
CA VAL A 835 15.34 30.58 35.29
C VAL A 835 13.85 30.87 35.34
N GLN A 836 13.42 31.89 34.60
CA GLN A 836 12.02 32.23 34.41
C GLN A 836 11.62 31.96 32.96
N VAL A 837 10.56 31.17 32.74
CA VAL A 837 10.00 30.84 31.42
C VAL A 837 8.59 31.42 31.35
N GLY A 838 8.46 32.60 30.73
CA GLY A 838 7.22 33.38 30.77
C GLY A 838 6.84 33.75 32.21
N ASP A 839 5.63 33.39 32.63
CA ASP A 839 5.12 33.66 33.99
C ASP A 839 5.45 32.54 34.99
N GLN A 840 6.08 31.44 34.56
CA GLN A 840 6.36 30.28 35.40
C GLN A 840 7.86 30.10 35.66
N ASN A 841 8.18 29.45 36.78
CA ASN A 841 9.55 29.05 37.08
C ASN A 841 10.01 27.97 36.09
N GLY A 842 11.25 28.07 35.62
CA GLY A 842 11.83 27.13 34.65
C GLY A 842 11.80 25.69 35.14
N LEU A 843 12.04 25.46 36.44
CA LEU A 843 11.96 24.12 37.04
C LEU A 843 10.56 23.53 36.96
N GLN A 844 9.51 24.32 37.20
CA GLN A 844 8.12 23.87 37.06
C GLN A 844 7.83 23.46 35.62
N VAL A 845 8.17 24.29 34.64
CA VAL A 845 7.89 24.04 33.21
C VAL A 845 8.60 22.78 32.71
N VAL A 846 9.92 22.69 32.96
CA VAL A 846 10.73 21.56 32.50
C VAL A 846 10.27 20.27 33.18
N MET A 847 10.07 20.25 34.51
CA MET A 847 9.64 19.02 35.20
C MET A 847 8.23 18.57 34.81
N SER A 848 7.28 19.50 34.60
CA SER A 848 5.94 19.14 34.10
C SER A 848 6.00 18.50 32.72
N LYS A 849 6.70 19.13 31.75
CA LYS A 849 6.85 18.58 30.40
C LYS A 849 7.63 17.27 30.38
N TRP A 850 8.69 17.19 31.19
CA TRP A 850 9.51 16.00 31.32
C TRP A 850 8.69 14.81 31.80
N LEU A 851 8.02 14.93 32.95
CA LEU A 851 7.29 13.82 33.55
C LEU A 851 5.99 13.44 32.82
N GLU A 852 5.36 14.39 32.12
CA GLU A 852 4.19 14.09 31.27
C GLU A 852 4.56 13.30 30.02
N ASN A 853 5.80 13.42 29.52
CA ASN A 853 6.22 12.81 28.25
C ASN A 853 7.26 11.70 28.37
N SER A 854 7.86 11.46 29.55
CA SER A 854 8.89 10.40 29.72
C SER A 854 8.43 9.01 29.28
N VAL A 855 7.16 8.68 29.52
CA VAL A 855 6.57 7.39 29.12
C VAL A 855 6.44 7.25 27.60
N ASN A 856 6.55 8.35 26.86
CA ASN A 856 6.47 8.38 25.40
C ASN A 856 7.85 8.36 24.73
N PHE A 857 8.94 8.20 25.48
CA PHE A 857 10.28 8.26 24.90
C PHE A 857 10.58 7.06 24.00
N VAL A 858 11.39 7.27 22.97
CA VAL A 858 11.79 6.23 22.02
C VAL A 858 13.31 6.19 21.95
N GLY A 859 13.89 4.99 21.83
CA GLY A 859 15.34 4.79 21.77
C GLY A 859 15.90 4.22 23.07
N TYR A 860 16.70 3.16 22.92
CA TYR A 860 17.25 2.40 24.04
C TYR A 860 18.14 3.28 24.94
N ASP A 861 19.09 3.99 24.33
CA ASP A 861 20.03 4.84 25.07
C ASP A 861 19.35 6.06 25.67
N GLU A 862 18.41 6.67 24.95
CA GLU A 862 17.63 7.82 25.40
C GLU A 862 16.77 7.49 26.62
N ILE A 863 16.05 6.35 26.58
CA ILE A 863 15.23 5.87 27.71
C ILE A 863 16.13 5.59 28.91
N ARG A 864 17.25 4.89 28.71
CA ARG A 864 18.19 4.58 29.78
C ARG A 864 18.77 5.85 30.43
N GLN A 865 19.22 6.81 29.63
CA GLN A 865 19.73 8.11 30.11
C GLN A 865 18.65 8.85 30.90
N ASN A 866 17.42 8.86 30.40
CA ASN A 866 16.27 9.47 31.05
C ASN A 866 15.97 8.83 32.42
N VAL A 867 15.92 7.51 32.48
CA VAL A 867 15.68 6.74 33.72
C VAL A 867 16.76 7.06 34.77
N ILE A 868 18.03 7.00 34.40
CA ILE A 868 19.13 7.27 35.33
C ILE A 868 19.10 8.73 35.81
N ALA A 869 18.78 9.68 34.92
CA ALA A 869 18.66 11.10 35.26
C ALA A 869 17.53 11.35 36.26
N LEU A 870 16.36 10.77 36.04
CA LEU A 870 15.21 10.88 36.95
C LEU A 870 15.49 10.23 38.31
N SER A 871 16.16 9.07 38.35
CA SER A 871 16.59 8.43 39.59
C SER A 871 17.56 9.30 40.39
N LYS A 872 18.54 9.93 39.71
CA LYS A 872 19.48 10.88 40.36
C LYS A 872 18.77 12.12 40.90
N LEU A 873 17.81 12.68 40.17
CA LEU A 873 17.02 13.82 40.63
C LEU A 873 16.17 13.47 41.86
N TYR A 874 15.58 12.27 41.87
CA TYR A 874 14.82 11.76 43.02
C TYR A 874 15.72 11.57 44.25
N ASP A 875 16.93 11.02 44.07
CA ASP A 875 17.87 10.76 45.16
C ASP A 875 18.41 12.02 45.86
N LEU A 876 18.25 13.20 45.27
CA LEU A 876 18.66 14.48 45.89
C LEU A 876 17.77 14.89 47.07
N ASP A 877 16.53 14.38 47.16
CA ASP A 877 15.53 14.74 48.18
C ASP A 877 15.35 16.26 48.35
N ASP A 878 15.35 16.99 47.23
CA ASP A 878 15.25 18.45 47.22
C ASP A 878 13.79 18.92 47.43
N PRO A 879 13.51 19.82 48.41
CA PRO A 879 12.15 20.27 48.71
C PRO A 879 11.50 21.07 47.57
N ARG A 880 12.28 21.61 46.62
CA ARG A 880 11.71 22.31 45.46
C ARG A 880 11.01 21.34 44.51
N LEU A 881 11.48 20.10 44.40
CA LEU A 881 10.86 19.09 43.54
C LEU A 881 9.52 18.61 44.09
N SER A 882 9.40 18.42 45.40
CA SER A 882 8.15 17.98 46.04
C SER A 882 7.03 19.04 46.01
N GLN A 883 7.38 20.31 45.81
CA GLN A 883 6.41 21.41 45.67
C GLN A 883 5.79 21.50 44.27
N ILE A 884 6.45 20.94 43.25
CA ILE A 884 5.98 20.97 41.86
C ILE A 884 4.82 20.00 41.71
N GLN A 885 3.69 20.52 41.22
CA GLN A 885 2.49 19.74 40.92
C GLN A 885 2.43 19.43 39.41
N VAL A 886 2.25 18.15 39.06
CA VAL A 886 2.19 17.66 37.67
C VAL A 886 0.97 16.76 37.45
N LYS A 887 0.60 16.51 36.20
CA LYS A 887 -0.50 15.60 35.87
C LYS A 887 -0.10 14.15 36.19
N GLY A 888 -0.96 13.48 36.96
CA GLY A 888 -0.88 12.07 37.32
C GLY A 888 -1.65 11.20 36.32
N ASP A 889 -2.55 10.37 36.84
CA ASP A 889 -3.34 9.42 36.07
C ASP A 889 -4.65 10.06 35.56
N LEU A 890 -5.15 9.58 34.43
CA LEU A 890 -6.46 9.93 33.87
C LEU A 890 -7.58 9.35 34.75
N VAL A 891 -8.56 10.16 35.11
CA VAL A 891 -9.75 9.72 35.85
C VAL A 891 -10.76 9.16 34.85
N ILE A 892 -10.80 7.84 34.70
CA ILE A 892 -11.72 7.13 33.81
C ILE A 892 -13.12 7.10 34.45
N ASN A 893 -14.12 7.59 33.72
CA ASN A 893 -15.53 7.38 34.07
C ASN A 893 -16.02 6.11 33.35
N ASP A 894 -16.13 4.99 34.07
CA ASP A 894 -16.54 3.66 33.54
C ASP A 894 -17.98 3.65 33.00
N SER A 895 -18.15 4.14 31.78
CA SER A 895 -19.43 4.04 31.05
C SER A 895 -19.46 2.88 30.06
N GLY A 896 -18.36 2.15 29.88
CA GLY A 896 -18.25 1.02 28.92
C GLY A 896 -18.50 1.40 27.46
N ARG A 897 -18.61 2.70 27.15
CA ARG A 897 -18.88 3.23 25.79
C ARG A 897 -17.65 3.96 25.27
N ILE A 898 -17.38 3.80 23.98
CA ILE A 898 -16.39 4.60 23.26
C ILE A 898 -16.76 6.09 23.39
N VAL A 899 -15.94 6.84 24.13
CA VAL A 899 -16.12 8.27 24.29
C VAL A 899 -15.62 8.95 23.02
N THR A 900 -16.55 9.42 22.19
CA THR A 900 -16.17 10.14 20.97
C THR A 900 -15.52 11.49 21.29
N ARG A 901 -14.71 12.05 20.38
CA ARG A 901 -14.11 13.39 20.53
C ARG A 901 -15.13 14.48 20.88
N SER A 902 -16.38 14.34 20.42
CA SER A 902 -17.49 15.26 20.74
C SER A 902 -17.98 15.13 22.19
N GLN A 903 -17.99 13.91 22.73
CA GLN A 903 -18.36 13.63 24.11
C GLN A 903 -17.23 14.01 25.06
N ALA A 904 -15.96 13.74 24.69
CA ALA A 904 -14.78 14.21 25.44
C ALA A 904 -14.70 15.75 25.47
N ARG A 905 -15.08 16.46 24.39
CA ARG A 905 -15.20 17.93 24.44
C ARG A 905 -16.29 18.44 25.38
N ARG A 906 -17.40 17.70 25.52
CA ARG A 906 -18.50 18.04 26.43
C ARG A 906 -18.20 17.68 27.88
N ASN A 907 -17.36 16.67 28.11
CA ASN A 907 -16.92 16.24 29.42
C ASN A 907 -15.40 16.00 29.36
N PRO A 908 -14.57 17.06 29.51
CA PRO A 908 -13.13 16.98 29.30
C PRO A 908 -12.45 16.04 30.30
N ASP A 909 -11.40 15.40 29.82
CA ASP A 909 -10.56 14.49 30.59
C ASP A 909 -10.03 15.17 31.85
N HIS A 910 -10.33 14.57 33.00
CA HIS A 910 -9.82 15.00 34.29
C HIS A 910 -8.61 14.16 34.67
N PHE A 911 -7.49 14.82 34.96
CA PHE A 911 -6.28 14.16 35.46
C PHE A 911 -6.16 14.41 36.96
N THR A 912 -5.65 13.41 37.68
CA THR A 912 -5.17 13.63 39.04
C THR A 912 -3.97 14.58 39.03
N ILE A 913 -3.79 15.36 40.09
CA ILE A 913 -2.62 16.24 40.25
C ILE A 913 -1.77 15.66 41.37
N VAL A 914 -0.51 15.37 41.07
CA VAL A 914 0.42 14.73 42.01
C VAL A 914 1.73 15.53 42.10
N PRO A 915 2.41 15.50 43.27
CA PRO A 915 3.78 15.98 43.42
C PRO A 915 4.75 15.30 42.43
N ALA A 916 5.74 16.05 41.93
CA ALA A 916 6.68 15.58 40.92
C ALA A 916 7.52 14.37 41.40
N ASN A 917 7.89 14.31 42.68
CA ASN A 917 8.61 13.16 43.25
C ASN A 917 7.79 11.86 43.18
N ILE A 918 6.47 11.94 43.39
CA ILE A 918 5.57 10.78 43.24
C ILE A 918 5.44 10.39 41.77
N LYS A 919 5.30 11.37 40.86
CA LYS A 919 5.23 11.10 39.43
C LYS A 919 6.54 10.50 38.88
N ILE A 920 7.71 10.91 39.38
CA ILE A 920 9.00 10.28 39.03
C ILE A 920 8.94 8.78 39.35
N ILE A 921 8.51 8.40 40.56
CA ILE A 921 8.38 6.99 40.93
C ILE A 921 7.40 6.27 40.01
N LYS A 922 6.23 6.84 39.72
CA LYS A 922 5.26 6.25 38.77
C LYS A 922 5.89 5.99 37.39
N VAL A 923 6.63 6.96 36.83
CA VAL A 923 7.34 6.82 35.55
C VAL A 923 8.39 5.71 35.63
N LEU A 924 9.19 5.64 36.70
CA LEU A 924 10.22 4.60 36.86
C LEU A 924 9.63 3.19 37.01
N VAL A 925 8.45 3.06 37.64
CA VAL A 925 7.70 1.79 37.71
C VAL A 925 7.21 1.39 36.33
N GLU A 926 6.71 2.35 35.56
CA GLU A 926 6.25 2.12 34.19
C GLU A 926 7.39 1.70 33.26
N GLU A 927 8.55 2.33 33.35
CA GLU A 927 9.74 1.93 32.58
C GLU A 927 10.31 0.57 33.02
N LEU A 928 10.21 0.19 34.30
CA LEU A 928 10.59 -1.15 34.76
C LEU A 928 9.74 -2.23 34.08
N LEU A 929 8.45 -1.98 33.87
CA LEU A 929 7.54 -2.91 33.20
C LEU A 929 7.87 -3.03 31.72
N HIS A 930 8.05 -1.91 31.03
CA HIS A 930 8.43 -1.91 29.62
C HIS A 930 9.77 -2.64 29.42
N ALA A 931 10.77 -2.36 30.27
CA ALA A 931 12.07 -3.03 30.23
C ALA A 931 11.98 -4.54 30.51
N SER A 932 11.02 -4.98 31.33
CA SER A 932 10.79 -6.41 31.62
C SER A 932 10.09 -7.20 30.51
N GLY A 933 9.68 -6.54 29.41
CA GLY A 933 8.96 -7.17 28.30
C GLY A 933 7.47 -7.45 28.59
N SER A 934 6.93 -6.96 29.71
CA SER A 934 5.51 -7.09 30.04
C SER A 934 4.71 -6.10 29.19
N ARG A 935 4.07 -6.61 28.11
CA ARG A 935 3.26 -5.81 27.19
C ARG A 935 2.11 -5.14 27.96
N ARG A 936 1.91 -3.85 27.73
CA ARG A 936 0.59 -3.24 27.90
C ARG A 936 -0.28 -3.75 26.75
N ASP A 937 -1.23 -4.63 27.04
CA ASP A 937 -2.46 -4.62 26.25
C ASP A 937 -3.11 -3.27 26.54
N PHE A 938 -3.20 -2.41 25.52
CA PHE A 938 -4.07 -1.25 25.59
C PHE A 938 -5.51 -1.77 25.68
N ASN A 939 -5.96 -2.09 26.90
CA ASN A 939 -7.31 -2.55 27.22
C ASN A 939 -8.32 -1.40 27.06
N THR A 940 -8.53 -0.98 25.82
CA THR A 940 -9.72 -0.24 25.39
C THR A 940 -10.57 -1.04 24.41
N ALA A 941 -10.17 -2.27 24.06
CA ALA A 941 -10.92 -3.17 23.17
C ALA A 941 -11.60 -4.37 23.88
N ASP A 942 -11.18 -4.74 25.10
CA ASP A 942 -11.65 -5.97 25.78
C ASP A 942 -12.98 -5.85 26.55
N ALA A 943 -13.78 -4.83 26.29
CA ALA A 943 -15.10 -4.67 26.91
C ALA A 943 -16.27 -5.10 26.02
N VAL A 944 -16.04 -5.90 24.97
CA VAL A 944 -17.14 -6.44 24.13
C VAL A 944 -16.82 -7.85 23.63
N SER A 945 -16.95 -8.87 24.49
CA SER A 945 -17.31 -10.24 24.07
C SER A 945 -17.33 -11.20 25.27
N GLU A 946 -18.28 -11.02 26.19
CA GLU A 946 -18.76 -12.16 26.98
C GLU A 946 -20.29 -12.20 26.92
N GLY A 947 -20.77 -12.94 25.92
CA GLY A 947 -22.14 -13.41 25.79
C GLY A 947 -22.10 -14.81 25.21
N SER A 948 -21.96 -15.80 26.09
CA SER A 948 -22.06 -17.22 25.76
C SER A 948 -23.44 -17.56 25.21
N ASP A 949 -23.50 -18.21 24.05
CA ASP A 949 -24.36 -19.38 23.86
C ASP A 949 -23.75 -20.29 22.78
N GLU A 950 -23.70 -21.57 23.14
CA GLU A 950 -23.02 -22.67 22.45
C GLU A 950 -23.80 -23.13 21.19
N ASN A 951 -23.03 -23.56 20.18
CA ASN A 951 -23.41 -24.39 19.01
C ASN A 951 -23.84 -23.68 17.71
N GLU A 952 -22.86 -23.22 16.93
CA GLU A 952 -22.74 -23.50 15.49
C GLU A 952 -21.27 -23.24 15.13
N GLU A 953 -20.45 -24.30 15.01
CA GLU A 953 -19.07 -24.24 14.50
C GLU A 953 -19.10 -23.67 13.08
N TRP A 954 -18.80 -22.38 12.96
CA TRP A 954 -18.27 -21.83 11.71
C TRP A 954 -16.80 -22.23 11.72
N GLU A 955 -16.39 -23.10 10.79
CA GLU A 955 -14.99 -23.42 10.59
C GLU A 955 -14.26 -22.09 10.34
N ASP A 956 -13.41 -21.70 11.29
CA ASP A 956 -12.35 -20.72 11.09
C ASP A 956 -11.41 -21.29 10.02
N ASP A 957 -11.80 -21.18 8.75
CA ASP A 957 -10.84 -21.23 7.65
C ASP A 957 -9.99 -19.98 7.80
N ASP A 958 -8.69 -20.17 8.07
CA ASP A 958 -7.68 -19.12 8.20
C ASP A 958 -7.91 -18.00 7.16
N ASP A 959 -8.49 -16.88 7.62
CA ASP A 959 -8.59 -15.62 6.87
C ASP A 959 -7.19 -15.00 6.79
N VAL A 960 -6.31 -15.68 6.04
CA VAL A 960 -5.27 -15.00 5.30
C VAL A 960 -6.00 -14.21 4.22
N LEU A 961 -6.13 -12.90 4.44
CA LEU A 961 -6.49 -11.93 3.41
C LEU A 961 -5.62 -12.17 2.17
N ASP A 962 -6.16 -12.93 1.22
CA ASP A 962 -5.60 -13.23 -0.08
C ASP A 962 -5.70 -11.96 -0.94
N LEU A 963 -4.71 -11.07 -0.79
CA LEU A 963 -4.58 -9.77 -1.49
C LEU A 963 -4.31 -9.91 -3.01
N GLY A 964 -4.68 -11.03 -3.64
CA GLY A 964 -4.50 -11.30 -5.08
C GLY A 964 -5.71 -11.00 -5.98
N LEU A 965 -6.92 -10.78 -5.44
CA LEU A 965 -8.12 -10.63 -6.27
C LEU A 965 -8.43 -9.16 -6.59
N GLY A 966 -7.88 -8.70 -7.71
CA GLY A 966 -8.21 -7.43 -8.33
C GLY A 966 -9.69 -7.34 -8.75
N THR A 967 -10.56 -6.88 -7.85
CA THR A 967 -11.84 -6.28 -8.23
C THR A 967 -11.95 -4.85 -7.72
N THR A 968 -12.22 -3.97 -8.68
CA THR A 968 -12.58 -2.56 -8.53
C THR A 968 -13.62 -2.29 -7.43
N LYS A 969 -13.21 -1.67 -6.31
CA LYS A 969 -13.87 -0.51 -5.66
C LYS A 969 -13.00 -0.02 -4.48
N GLN A 970 -12.90 1.31 -4.37
CA GLN A 970 -12.30 2.04 -3.26
C GLN A 970 -12.80 1.54 -1.89
N GLY A 971 -11.91 1.31 -0.92
CA GLY A 971 -12.33 1.13 0.47
C GLY A 971 -11.34 0.40 1.38
N LYS A 972 -10.48 1.17 2.05
CA LYS A 972 -9.81 0.95 3.35
C LYS A 972 -9.93 -0.45 3.99
N PHE A 973 -8.82 -1.21 4.14
CA PHE A 973 -8.66 -2.17 5.25
C PHE A 973 -7.17 -2.36 5.65
N GLN A 974 -6.98 -2.58 6.96
CA GLN A 974 -5.73 -2.70 7.71
C GLN A 974 -5.05 -4.07 7.48
N ALA A 975 -3.72 -4.09 7.39
CA ALA A 975 -2.90 -5.30 7.22
C ALA A 975 -2.10 -5.64 8.50
N SER A 976 -2.05 -6.92 8.87
CA SER A 976 -1.27 -7.44 10.00
C SER A 976 0.20 -7.72 9.63
N SER A 977 1.10 -7.46 10.56
CA SER A 977 2.56 -7.55 10.45
C SER A 977 3.11 -8.98 10.41
N VAL A 978 3.79 -9.37 9.32
CA VAL A 978 5.03 -10.19 9.27
C VAL A 978 5.72 -9.91 7.93
N ALA A 979 7.05 -9.79 7.89
CA ALA A 979 7.85 -9.57 6.69
C ALA A 979 7.56 -10.64 5.60
N HIS A 980 7.10 -10.21 4.42
CA HIS A 980 6.79 -11.06 3.28
C HIS A 980 7.89 -10.90 2.22
N TRP A 981 8.64 -11.97 2.01
CA TRP A 981 9.51 -12.13 0.84
C TRP A 981 8.63 -12.68 -0.29
N ARG A 982 8.51 -11.98 -1.42
CA ARG A 982 8.06 -12.58 -2.70
C ARG A 982 9.03 -12.15 -3.81
N ASN A 983 9.69 -13.11 -4.45
CA ASN A 983 10.53 -12.93 -5.66
C ASN A 983 11.77 -11.98 -5.57
N GLY A 984 12.40 -11.83 -4.41
CA GLY A 984 13.67 -11.08 -4.28
C GLY A 984 13.54 -9.55 -4.28
N ILE A 985 12.31 -9.03 -4.23
CA ILE A 985 12.03 -7.59 -4.18
C ILE A 985 12.12 -7.14 -2.72
N LEU A 986 12.99 -6.16 -2.45
CA LEU A 986 12.95 -5.40 -1.20
C LEU A 986 11.96 -4.26 -1.41
N SER A 987 10.67 -4.58 -1.50
CA SER A 987 9.63 -3.55 -1.41
C SER A 987 9.29 -3.42 0.07
N PRO A 988 9.41 -2.23 0.69
CA PRO A 988 8.89 -2.04 2.03
C PRO A 988 7.42 -2.47 2.00
N SER A 989 7.06 -3.43 2.84
CA SER A 989 5.70 -3.92 2.94
C SER A 989 4.74 -2.73 3.11
N HIS A 990 3.49 -2.83 2.67
CA HIS A 990 2.49 -1.79 2.98
C HIS A 990 2.41 -1.53 4.51
N ALA A 991 2.79 -2.51 5.34
CA ALA A 991 2.98 -2.39 6.78
C ALA A 991 4.26 -1.63 7.20
N GLU A 992 5.36 -1.70 6.45
CA GLU A 992 6.54 -0.84 6.64
C GLU A 992 6.26 0.58 6.14
N LEU A 993 5.61 0.75 4.98
CA LEU A 993 5.13 2.06 4.52
C LEU A 993 4.09 2.65 5.49
N MET A 994 3.22 1.83 6.09
CA MET A 994 2.34 2.24 7.19
C MET A 994 3.07 2.36 8.52
N ALA A 995 4.20 1.70 8.78
CA ALA A 995 5.03 1.95 9.96
C ALA A 995 5.85 3.24 9.80
N PHE A 996 6.17 3.62 8.56
CA PHE A 996 6.74 4.92 8.19
C PHE A 996 5.67 6.03 8.20
N ALA A 997 4.43 5.75 7.78
CA ALA A 997 3.30 6.71 7.79
C ALA A 997 2.57 6.81 9.14
N GLU A 998 2.57 5.72 9.90
CA GLU A 998 2.13 5.59 11.29
C GLU A 998 3.33 5.13 12.12
N GLU A 999 4.31 6.01 12.33
CA GLU A 999 5.08 5.98 13.57
C GLU A 999 4.08 6.17 14.72
N THR A 1000 3.41 5.10 15.14
CA THR A 1000 2.86 4.98 16.48
C THR A 1000 4.00 4.42 17.34
N PRO A 1001 4.79 5.27 18.01
CA PRO A 1001 6.08 4.86 18.60
C PRO A 1001 5.93 4.02 19.87
N PHE A 1002 4.71 3.53 20.13
CA PHE A 1002 4.27 3.00 21.42
C PHE A 1002 4.15 1.48 21.48
N ALA A 1003 4.19 0.77 20.33
CA ALA A 1003 3.82 -0.65 20.28
C ALA A 1003 4.98 -1.66 20.29
N ASN A 1004 6.24 -1.26 20.02
CA ASN A 1004 7.36 -2.19 19.80
C ASN A 1004 8.62 -1.92 20.66
N ARG A 1005 8.49 -1.67 21.97
CA ARG A 1005 9.67 -1.67 22.86
C ARG A 1005 10.11 -3.11 23.17
N GLN A 1006 11.35 -3.45 22.83
CA GLN A 1006 11.99 -4.72 23.19
C GLN A 1006 12.42 -4.74 24.67
N PRO A 1007 12.59 -5.93 25.29
CA PRO A 1007 13.11 -6.04 26.65
C PRO A 1007 14.49 -5.38 26.78
N ASP A 1008 14.75 -4.75 27.93
CA ASP A 1008 16.02 -4.07 28.25
C ASP A 1008 16.54 -4.54 29.62
N ASP A 1009 17.41 -5.54 29.58
CA ASP A 1009 18.00 -6.14 30.78
C ASP A 1009 18.83 -5.14 31.60
N GLU A 1010 19.52 -4.19 30.96
CA GLU A 1010 20.38 -3.23 31.68
C GLU A 1010 19.55 -2.19 32.43
N THR A 1011 18.53 -1.62 31.79
CA THR A 1011 17.61 -0.67 32.44
C THR A 1011 16.78 -1.38 33.51
N GLN A 1012 16.33 -2.62 33.25
CA GLN A 1012 15.63 -3.43 34.25
C GLN A 1012 16.50 -3.69 35.49
N ALA A 1013 17.76 -4.12 35.29
CA ALA A 1013 18.68 -4.38 36.39
C ALA A 1013 18.99 -3.10 37.20
N TYR A 1014 19.16 -1.97 36.53
CA TYR A 1014 19.35 -0.67 37.19
C TYR A 1014 18.14 -0.27 38.04
N LEU A 1015 16.93 -0.33 37.48
CA LEU A 1015 15.69 0.02 38.15
C LEU A 1015 15.39 -0.90 39.34
N MET A 1016 15.64 -2.21 39.20
CA MET A 1016 15.55 -3.19 40.30
C MET A 1016 16.45 -2.80 41.47
N GLN A 1017 17.71 -2.45 41.19
CA GLN A 1017 18.64 -2.02 42.23
C GLN A 1017 18.22 -0.69 42.87
N PHE A 1018 17.73 0.25 42.05
CA PHE A 1018 17.20 1.53 42.52
C PHE A 1018 16.01 1.34 43.48
N PHE A 1019 15.00 0.56 43.11
CA PHE A 1019 13.81 0.35 43.95
C PHE A 1019 14.14 -0.39 45.25
N ARG A 1020 15.06 -1.37 45.23
CA ARG A 1020 15.55 -2.01 46.47
C ARG A 1020 16.21 -1.01 47.42
N ASN A 1021 17.03 -0.11 46.88
CA ASN A 1021 17.67 0.94 47.67
C ASN A 1021 16.65 1.97 48.17
N ALA A 1022 15.66 2.35 47.35
CA ALA A 1022 14.61 3.31 47.70
C ALA A 1022 13.69 2.76 48.79
N ALA A 1023 13.32 1.47 48.73
CA ALA A 1023 12.50 0.80 49.74
C ALA A 1023 13.15 0.78 51.13
N ALA A 1024 14.48 0.82 51.20
CA ALA A 1024 15.22 0.89 52.46
C ALA A 1024 15.24 2.31 53.08
N LYS A 1025 14.82 3.36 52.35
CA LYS A 1025 14.84 4.75 52.84
C LYS A 1025 13.62 5.05 53.74
N PRO A 1026 13.79 5.82 54.83
CA PRO A 1026 12.67 6.30 55.64
C PRO A 1026 11.78 7.25 54.81
N GLY A 1027 10.47 6.99 54.75
CA GLY A 1027 9.50 7.80 54.01
C GLY A 1027 9.05 7.23 52.65
N PHE A 1028 9.74 6.21 52.12
CA PHE A 1028 9.29 5.56 50.88
C PHE A 1028 7.94 4.84 51.03
N GLY A 1029 7.61 4.38 52.25
CA GLY A 1029 6.30 3.77 52.55
C GLY A 1029 5.12 4.71 52.25
N ASP A 1030 5.27 6.01 52.52
CA ASP A 1030 4.23 7.00 52.21
C ASP A 1030 4.08 7.22 50.70
N ILE A 1031 5.19 7.16 49.97
CA ILE A 1031 5.22 7.27 48.50
C ILE A 1031 4.64 6.01 47.84
N PHE A 1032 4.96 4.83 48.36
CA PHE A 1032 4.40 3.56 47.90
C PHE A 1032 2.88 3.52 48.06
N ASN A 1033 2.38 3.98 49.21
CA ASN A 1033 0.93 4.08 49.46
C ASN A 1033 0.22 5.11 48.57
N ALA A 1034 0.94 6.07 47.99
CA ALA A 1034 0.40 7.05 47.05
C ALA A 1034 0.33 6.55 45.60
N LEU A 1035 0.91 5.37 45.30
CA LEU A 1035 0.78 4.71 43.99
C LEU A 1035 -0.60 4.06 43.83
N SER A 1036 -1.04 3.89 42.59
CA SER A 1036 -2.26 3.15 42.28
C SER A 1036 -2.12 1.66 42.68
N PRO A 1037 -3.24 0.95 42.94
CA PRO A 1037 -3.19 -0.47 43.29
C PRO A 1037 -2.43 -1.33 42.26
N ALA A 1038 -2.62 -1.03 40.96
CA ALA A 1038 -1.93 -1.72 39.89
C ALA A 1038 -0.41 -1.46 39.92
N GLU A 1039 0.05 -0.23 40.20
CA GLU A 1039 1.48 0.06 40.32
C GLU A 1039 2.10 -0.58 41.57
N GLN A 1040 1.37 -0.65 42.68
CA GLN A 1040 1.80 -1.31 43.92
C GLN A 1040 1.99 -2.81 43.71
N GLU A 1041 1.00 -3.48 43.11
CA GLU A 1041 1.05 -4.91 42.79
C GLU A 1041 2.21 -5.22 41.85
N LYS A 1042 2.42 -4.36 40.84
CA LYS A 1042 3.53 -4.50 39.91
C LYS A 1042 4.89 -4.38 40.60
N LEU A 1043 5.12 -3.37 41.42
CA LEU A 1043 6.35 -3.26 42.21
C LEU A 1043 6.57 -4.48 43.12
N GLN A 1044 5.53 -4.99 43.76
CA GLN A 1044 5.60 -6.17 44.63
C GLN A 1044 5.97 -7.46 43.86
N SER A 1045 5.57 -7.57 42.59
CA SER A 1045 5.90 -8.71 41.74
C SER A 1045 7.41 -8.87 41.47
N PHE A 1046 8.18 -7.78 41.60
CA PHE A 1046 9.62 -7.75 41.35
C PHE A 1046 10.50 -7.87 42.62
N GLY A 1047 9.88 -7.97 43.81
CA GLY A 1047 10.53 -8.29 45.08
C GLY A 1047 10.70 -7.12 46.03
#